data_AF-A0A961FN39-F1
#
_entry.id   AF-A0A961FN39-F1
#
_cell.length_a   1.000
_cell.length_b   1.000
_cell.length_c   1.000
_cell.angle_alpha   90.00
_cell.angle_beta   90.00
_cell.angle_gamma   90.00
#
_symmetry.space_group_name_H-M   'P 1'
#
loop_
_entity.id
_entity.type
_entity.pdbx_description
1 polymer ?
#
loop_
_entity_poly.entity_id
_entity_poly.type
_entity_poly.pdbx_seq_one_letter_code
_entity_poly.pdbx_strand_id
1 'polypeptide(L)'
;EDRDGDGRADHQNVFAGPFNGPLDGTAAGLLMHHGDLWFTCIPHLWKLRDADGDGQAEVQEKVFTGFGVRDAFRGHDEHGLILGPDGWLYFNMADRGYNIALPDGSRLFDPMDVGRGAVYRCRLDGSDLHVFYCGLRNAQEMAFDEFGQLFTVDNNSDAGDEARLVHVLEGGDSGWSMVFQYGTPAHTVTPTNRGLWHGEKLWHLQHEGQPAWILPPLAHFTNGPSGMVHEPGVTALGPKWRGSFFVVDFKGDPANTGIWNFKVRPRGAGFELDGLEKFVWNVAATDCDFGPDGRFYLTDFMTGWVGTGEGRIWALSHPAAVQDPAVEEVRTLLAEDLENWPTDRLAPLLSHADARIRLRAQYALAGGDADAALKIFTAQSQPGATTVPRLHGIWGLSMLRGGVGIPALIARVNDSDPQVRQQAARMLGDLHAETAAGALLSQWQTDGQPSVISQLAIALGKLHAEAAAPLVLTRLADNADQDVFLRHSLALGLSGMQGADALAALASHDSRSVRLGAVLALRQQRSPSLAAFLDDADDGVAAEAIRAIYDLPGIDAMSQVGALLEDHPRVLHFPEFTALRVLHAAARSGQAALVASWAVEPQASVPSRLEALHLLATWAQPDAFDRVTGYHRPQAERPAQPAQAALTAVLDSLFEADPQIVQHSLAAAASLQVPVAEPVLLSMARDTQLTPELRADLLDRLHAQASPQLTPLIQELLTLPTTRGPLRITAARLLALTDPTRGLDQLLHIITSDQVALRQRQAAVAALATVKAPAAAQHLARLVAAINAGQLDPGLALDVLEAARQTAAQPAAQELATWDAAHPATDLLAPLQPCLQGGDAQRGRQVFADNLAAQCMRCHKVQGGGGMAGPELSQVGVSERASPSYFLESLVNPSAFIVPGYGTAAVTLKDGSSISGVLKAETQDHLTLQDAAGSDRVIPTADIAERSPTISSMPPMGLILTQREIRDVIAYLLSLGKDGKAFIE
;
A
#
# COMPACT_ATOMS: atom_id res chain seq x y z
N GLU A 1 -36.98 -2.93 6.44
CA GLU A 1 -37.81 -3.89 7.22
C GLU A 1 -38.65 -4.70 6.26
N ASP A 2 -39.06 -5.90 6.69
CA ASP A 2 -40.08 -6.75 6.07
C ASP A 2 -41.28 -6.78 7.04
N ARG A 3 -42.26 -5.91 6.82
CA ARG A 3 -43.39 -5.69 7.74
C ARG A 3 -44.53 -6.69 7.54
N ASP A 4 -44.61 -7.34 6.38
CA ASP A 4 -45.64 -8.35 6.09
C ASP A 4 -45.14 -9.79 6.26
N GLY A 5 -43.82 -9.97 6.45
CA GLY A 5 -43.19 -11.25 6.78
C GLY A 5 -43.06 -12.18 5.58
N ASP A 6 -43.11 -11.66 4.36
CA ASP A 6 -43.01 -12.46 3.12
C ASP A 6 -41.57 -12.83 2.73
N GLY A 7 -40.59 -12.34 3.48
CA GLY A 7 -39.16 -12.50 3.24
C GLY A 7 -38.56 -11.43 2.33
N ARG A 8 -39.29 -10.36 2.00
CA ARG A 8 -38.83 -9.23 1.19
C ARG A 8 -38.98 -7.94 1.98
N ALA A 9 -37.98 -7.08 1.89
CA ALA A 9 -38.08 -5.76 2.50
C ALA A 9 -39.14 -4.90 1.76
N ASP A 10 -40.14 -4.41 2.49
CA ASP A 10 -41.23 -3.56 2.01
C ASP A 10 -41.12 -2.10 2.53
N HIS A 11 -40.15 -1.86 3.41
CA HIS A 11 -39.93 -0.57 4.06
C HIS A 11 -38.45 -0.22 4.18
N GLN A 12 -38.12 1.05 3.99
CA GLN A 12 -36.83 1.62 4.30
C GLN A 12 -37.01 3.02 4.90
N ASN A 13 -36.19 3.36 5.87
CA ASN A 13 -36.10 4.70 6.45
C ASN A 13 -34.64 5.14 6.50
N VAL A 14 -34.38 6.45 6.44
CA VAL A 14 -33.04 7.02 6.61
C VAL A 14 -32.83 7.29 8.09
N PHE A 15 -31.96 6.52 8.74
CA PHE A 15 -31.67 6.67 10.17
C PHE A 15 -30.88 7.95 10.47
N ALA A 16 -29.84 8.25 9.69
CA ALA A 16 -28.99 9.43 9.89
C ALA A 16 -28.33 9.87 8.57
N GLY A 17 -27.98 11.16 8.48
CA GLY A 17 -27.22 11.72 7.36
C GLY A 17 -27.60 13.16 7.00
N PRO A 18 -27.03 13.71 5.91
CA PRO A 18 -26.05 13.06 5.03
C PRO A 18 -24.62 13.07 5.61
N PHE A 19 -23.88 11.99 5.35
CA PHE A 19 -22.43 11.88 5.58
C PHE A 19 -21.71 12.04 4.24
N ASN A 20 -21.63 13.27 3.75
CA ASN A 20 -21.13 13.60 2.41
C ASN A 20 -20.21 14.83 2.38
N GLY A 21 -19.56 15.12 3.52
CA GLY A 21 -18.53 16.13 3.61
C GLY A 21 -17.36 15.83 2.67
N PRO A 22 -16.55 16.85 2.30
CA PRO A 22 -15.42 16.65 1.38
C PRO A 22 -14.36 15.64 1.86
N LEU A 23 -14.29 15.40 3.17
CA LEU A 23 -13.38 14.44 3.79
C LEU A 23 -14.07 13.12 4.14
N ASP A 24 -15.39 13.03 3.96
CA ASP A 24 -16.15 11.85 4.32
C ASP A 24 -15.81 10.69 3.37
N GLY A 25 -15.44 9.55 3.95
CA GLY A 25 -15.10 8.34 3.19
C GLY A 25 -16.28 7.38 3.08
N THR A 26 -15.98 6.13 2.72
CA THR A 26 -16.99 5.09 2.65
C THR A 26 -17.50 4.76 4.06
N ALA A 27 -18.81 4.85 4.25
CA ALA A 27 -19.52 4.32 5.40
C ALA A 27 -19.38 2.79 5.41
N ALA A 28 -18.62 2.22 6.34
CA ALA A 28 -18.18 0.82 6.21
C ALA A 28 -18.39 -0.07 7.45
N GLY A 29 -18.84 0.46 8.58
CA GLY A 29 -19.06 -0.32 9.80
C GLY A 29 -20.21 0.21 10.64
N LEU A 30 -20.99 -0.71 11.23
CA LEU A 30 -22.16 -0.43 12.04
C LEU A 30 -22.20 -1.38 13.24
N LEU A 31 -22.44 -0.83 14.44
CA LEU A 31 -22.59 -1.62 15.65
C LEU A 31 -23.63 -0.98 16.58
N MET A 32 -24.71 -1.72 16.87
CA MET A 32 -25.77 -1.29 17.78
C MET A 32 -25.51 -1.79 19.21
N HIS A 33 -25.59 -0.90 20.20
CA HIS A 33 -25.42 -1.24 21.62
C HIS A 33 -26.15 -0.23 22.53
N HIS A 34 -27.05 -0.69 23.41
CA HIS A 34 -27.81 0.16 24.35
C HIS A 34 -28.49 1.40 23.69
N GLY A 35 -29.08 1.21 22.51
CA GLY A 35 -29.72 2.29 21.73
C GLY A 35 -28.75 3.25 21.05
N ASP A 36 -27.45 3.04 21.19
CA ASP A 36 -26.40 3.75 20.46
C ASP A 36 -25.95 2.96 19.24
N LEU A 37 -25.96 3.60 18.07
CA LEU A 37 -25.33 3.09 16.86
C LEU A 37 -23.94 3.71 16.70
N TRP A 38 -22.92 2.88 16.85
CA TRP A 38 -21.55 3.21 16.44
C TRP A 38 -21.43 3.06 14.94
N PHE A 39 -20.81 4.06 14.31
CA PHE A 39 -20.77 4.19 12.87
C PHE A 39 -19.40 4.69 12.41
N THR A 40 -18.75 3.93 11.53
CA THR A 40 -17.45 4.32 10.96
C THR A 40 -17.63 5.05 9.65
N CYS A 41 -17.14 6.29 9.62
CA CYS A 41 -17.12 7.13 8.43
C CYS A 41 -16.04 8.19 8.65
N ILE A 42 -14.85 7.94 8.08
CA ILE A 42 -13.72 8.85 8.20
C ILE A 42 -14.15 10.29 7.85
N PRO A 43 -13.57 11.31 8.48
CA PRO A 43 -12.47 11.22 9.44
C PRO A 43 -12.92 10.93 10.88
N HIS A 44 -14.16 10.47 11.08
CA HIS A 44 -14.81 10.39 12.38
C HIS A 44 -15.30 8.98 12.72
N LEU A 45 -15.06 8.56 13.96
CA LEU A 45 -15.90 7.53 14.58
C LEU A 45 -17.13 8.22 15.16
N TRP A 46 -18.30 7.84 14.69
CA TRP A 46 -19.57 8.42 15.10
C TRP A 46 -20.30 7.55 16.11
N LYS A 47 -21.07 8.22 16.96
CA LYS A 47 -22.06 7.62 17.85
C LYS A 47 -23.40 8.31 17.61
N LEU A 48 -24.37 7.54 17.14
CA LEU A 48 -25.68 8.00 16.72
C LEU A 48 -26.75 7.45 17.67
N ARG A 49 -27.77 8.24 18.02
CA ARG A 49 -28.87 7.78 18.87
C ARG A 49 -30.20 8.35 18.41
N ASP A 50 -31.18 7.45 18.30
CA ASP A 50 -32.60 7.75 18.20
C ASP A 50 -33.16 7.89 19.62
N ALA A 51 -33.43 9.12 20.02
CA ALA A 51 -33.82 9.48 21.38
C ALA A 51 -35.33 9.38 21.61
N ASP A 52 -36.15 9.41 20.56
CA ASP A 52 -37.62 9.38 20.66
C ASP A 52 -38.28 8.14 20.06
N GLY A 53 -37.50 7.28 19.41
CA GLY A 53 -37.91 5.99 18.86
C GLY A 53 -38.62 6.08 17.52
N ASP A 54 -38.47 7.18 16.78
CA ASP A 54 -39.12 7.38 15.48
C ASP A 54 -38.38 6.73 14.30
N GLY A 55 -37.21 6.13 14.55
CA GLY A 55 -36.34 5.51 13.56
C GLY A 55 -35.36 6.48 12.90
N GLN A 56 -35.16 7.68 13.45
CA GLN A 56 -34.15 8.66 13.05
C GLN A 56 -33.26 9.04 14.25
N ALA A 57 -32.01 9.43 13.97
CA ALA A 57 -31.06 9.81 15.01
C ALA A 57 -31.04 11.33 15.25
N GLU A 58 -31.45 11.77 16.44
CA GLU A 58 -31.34 13.16 16.89
C GLU A 58 -29.93 13.49 17.37
N VAL A 59 -29.22 12.48 17.91
CA VAL A 59 -27.86 12.65 18.40
C VAL A 59 -26.90 12.11 17.35
N GLN A 60 -25.95 12.96 16.93
CA GLN A 60 -24.84 12.58 16.06
C GLN A 60 -23.55 13.11 16.67
N GLU A 61 -22.92 12.28 17.51
CA GLU A 61 -21.70 12.62 18.22
C GLU A 61 -20.47 12.13 17.47
N LYS A 62 -19.47 13.01 17.30
CA LYS A 62 -18.15 12.65 16.78
C LYS A 62 -17.27 12.25 17.96
N VAL A 63 -17.24 10.95 18.28
CA VAL A 63 -16.49 10.44 19.43
C VAL A 63 -14.99 10.69 19.24
N PHE A 64 -14.49 10.39 18.04
CA PHE A 64 -13.12 10.71 17.65
C PHE A 64 -13.07 11.37 16.28
N THR A 65 -12.01 12.14 16.05
CA THR A 65 -11.70 12.75 14.76
C THR A 65 -10.21 12.58 14.47
N GLY A 66 -9.88 12.21 13.23
CA GLY A 66 -8.50 12.09 12.77
C GLY A 66 -8.17 10.76 12.11
N PHE A 67 -9.14 10.03 11.61
CA PHE A 67 -8.92 8.85 10.77
C PHE A 67 -8.83 9.22 9.28
N GLY A 68 -8.17 8.39 8.47
CA GLY A 68 -8.10 8.60 7.01
C GLY A 68 -7.31 9.85 6.60
N VAL A 69 -6.23 10.17 7.32
CA VAL A 69 -5.47 11.42 7.14
C VAL A 69 -4.62 11.48 5.86
N ARG A 70 -4.58 10.39 5.09
CA ARG A 70 -3.87 10.26 3.82
C ARG A 70 -4.84 9.95 2.68
N ASP A 71 -4.44 10.27 1.46
CA ASP A 71 -5.12 9.81 0.26
C ASP A 71 -4.59 8.43 -0.16
N ALA A 72 -5.48 7.50 -0.48
CA ALA A 72 -5.16 6.14 -0.90
C ALA A 72 -6.27 5.58 -1.79
N PHE A 73 -6.27 4.27 -2.05
CA PHE A 73 -7.36 3.61 -2.76
C PHE A 73 -8.69 3.82 -2.04
N ARG A 74 -9.73 4.14 -2.81
CA ARG A 74 -11.10 4.26 -2.29
C ARG A 74 -11.50 2.94 -1.61
N GLY A 75 -12.11 3.03 -0.42
CA GLY A 75 -12.51 1.86 0.35
C GLY A 75 -11.40 1.26 1.23
N HIS A 76 -10.26 1.95 1.37
CA HIS A 76 -9.31 1.74 2.45
C HIS A 76 -9.63 2.72 3.58
N ASP A 77 -10.83 2.61 4.14
CA ASP A 77 -11.37 3.58 5.08
C ASP A 77 -11.33 3.00 6.52
N GLU A 78 -12.16 3.56 7.40
CA GLU A 78 -12.40 3.03 8.73
C GLU A 78 -13.48 1.95 8.60
N HIS A 79 -13.19 0.73 9.05
CA HIS A 79 -14.04 -0.44 8.78
C HIS A 79 -14.65 -1.03 10.07
N GLY A 80 -14.88 -2.34 10.11
CA GLY A 80 -15.76 -3.05 11.04
C GLY A 80 -15.53 -2.76 12.53
N LEU A 81 -16.64 -2.62 13.24
CA LEU A 81 -16.74 -2.41 14.69
C LEU A 81 -17.17 -3.72 15.36
N ILE A 82 -16.51 -4.11 16.45
CA ILE A 82 -16.93 -5.27 17.23
C ILE A 82 -16.77 -5.02 18.73
N LEU A 83 -17.75 -5.48 19.51
CA LEU A 83 -17.65 -5.54 20.97
C LEU A 83 -16.86 -6.77 21.39
N GLY A 84 -15.75 -6.55 22.06
CA GLY A 84 -14.98 -7.62 22.66
C GLY A 84 -15.69 -8.21 23.86
N PRO A 85 -15.59 -9.53 24.10
CA PRO A 85 -16.20 -10.15 25.27
C PRO A 85 -15.69 -9.57 26.59
N ASP A 86 -14.56 -8.86 26.57
CA ASP A 86 -13.93 -8.13 27.67
C ASP A 86 -14.49 -6.73 27.93
N GLY A 87 -15.50 -6.28 27.16
CA GLY A 87 -16.23 -5.05 27.43
C GLY A 87 -15.69 -3.83 26.71
N TRP A 88 -14.76 -4.02 25.77
CA TRP A 88 -14.16 -2.96 24.99
C TRP A 88 -14.73 -2.90 23.57
N LEU A 89 -14.71 -1.70 22.99
CA LEU A 89 -14.99 -1.49 21.58
C LEU A 89 -13.70 -1.66 20.79
N TYR A 90 -13.74 -2.50 19.76
CA TYR A 90 -12.68 -2.68 18.78
C TYR A 90 -13.15 -2.18 17.42
N PHE A 91 -12.26 -1.52 16.70
CA PHE A 91 -12.51 -1.05 15.34
C PHE A 91 -11.17 -0.84 14.64
N ASN A 92 -11.17 -0.65 13.33
CA ASN A 92 -9.93 -0.52 12.59
C ASN A 92 -9.99 0.55 11.51
N MET A 93 -8.80 1.02 11.15
CA MET A 93 -8.55 1.92 10.05
C MET A 93 -7.57 1.24 9.10
N ALA A 94 -7.87 1.25 7.81
CA ALA A 94 -6.94 0.80 6.80
C ALA A 94 -5.73 1.74 6.67
N ASP A 95 -4.90 1.53 5.65
CA ASP A 95 -3.59 2.16 5.49
C ASP A 95 -3.58 3.67 5.19
N ARG A 96 -4.73 4.36 5.19
CA ARG A 96 -4.79 5.83 5.14
C ARG A 96 -4.34 6.51 6.44
N GLY A 97 -4.12 5.73 7.50
CA GLY A 97 -3.50 6.20 8.74
C GLY A 97 -4.40 7.09 9.61
N TYR A 98 -3.82 7.58 10.71
CA TYR A 98 -4.55 8.26 11.79
C TYR A 98 -3.70 9.33 12.48
N ASN A 99 -4.37 10.38 12.96
CA ASN A 99 -3.80 11.44 13.77
C ASN A 99 -4.86 12.12 14.65
N ILE A 100 -5.16 11.49 15.78
CA ILE A 100 -6.32 11.76 16.61
C ILE A 100 -5.90 12.65 17.78
N ALA A 101 -6.66 13.72 18.04
CA ALA A 101 -6.51 14.50 19.26
C ALA A 101 -7.27 13.83 20.41
N LEU A 102 -6.61 13.62 21.54
CA LEU A 102 -7.21 12.99 22.73
C LEU A 102 -7.73 14.06 23.70
N PRO A 103 -8.71 13.73 24.57
CA PRO A 103 -9.30 14.67 25.51
C PRO A 103 -8.31 15.32 26.50
N ASP A 104 -7.20 14.66 26.79
CA ASP A 104 -6.13 15.16 27.66
C ASP A 104 -5.16 16.12 26.97
N GLY A 105 -5.37 16.39 25.67
CA GLY A 105 -4.52 17.26 24.84
C GLY A 105 -3.35 16.53 24.16
N SER A 106 -3.14 15.25 24.45
CA SER A 106 -2.17 14.42 23.72
C SER A 106 -2.71 14.01 22.35
N ARG A 107 -1.87 13.36 21.53
CA ARG A 107 -2.25 12.87 20.20
C ARG A 107 -1.90 11.41 20.05
N LEU A 108 -2.82 10.66 19.47
CA LEU A 108 -2.59 9.29 19.00
C LEU A 108 -2.34 9.32 17.50
N PHE A 109 -1.12 9.01 17.07
CA PHE A 109 -0.72 9.01 15.66
C PHE A 109 0.29 7.90 15.37
N ASP A 110 0.42 7.51 14.10
CA ASP A 110 1.51 6.64 13.66
C ASP A 110 2.82 7.45 13.62
N PRO A 111 3.79 7.16 14.50
CA PRO A 111 5.02 7.94 14.56
C PRO A 111 5.94 7.73 13.36
N MET A 112 5.77 6.64 12.60
CA MET A 112 6.47 6.47 11.34
C MET A 112 5.88 7.37 10.25
N ASP A 113 4.61 7.77 10.39
CA ASP A 113 3.87 8.61 9.46
C ASP A 113 3.84 8.05 8.03
N VAL A 114 3.60 6.74 7.90
CA VAL A 114 3.72 6.00 6.62
C VAL A 114 2.43 5.30 6.19
N GLY A 115 1.32 5.55 6.88
CA GLY A 115 0.01 4.98 6.52
C GLY A 115 -0.03 3.49 6.84
N ARG A 116 -0.12 3.16 8.13
CA ARG A 116 -0.16 1.78 8.61
C ARG A 116 -1.57 1.52 9.14
N GLY A 117 -2.25 0.54 8.55
CA GLY A 117 -3.56 0.13 9.06
C GLY A 117 -3.42 -0.45 10.46
N ALA A 118 -4.41 -0.17 11.30
CA ALA A 118 -4.36 -0.47 12.72
C ALA A 118 -5.73 -0.86 13.27
N VAL A 119 -5.71 -1.71 14.28
CA VAL A 119 -6.85 -2.02 15.15
C VAL A 119 -6.73 -1.15 16.39
N TYR A 120 -7.79 -0.44 16.72
CA TYR A 120 -7.93 0.37 17.92
C TYR A 120 -8.82 -0.32 18.93
N ARG A 121 -8.63 0.07 20.19
CA ARG A 121 -9.46 -0.38 21.30
C ARG A 121 -9.75 0.81 22.21
N CYS A 122 -11.00 0.97 22.65
CA CYS A 122 -11.39 1.96 23.65
C CYS A 122 -12.55 1.46 24.52
N ARG A 123 -12.80 2.15 25.63
CA ARG A 123 -14.01 1.96 26.44
C ARG A 123 -15.22 2.52 25.69
N LEU A 124 -16.42 2.05 26.02
CA LEU A 124 -17.67 2.48 25.38
C LEU A 124 -18.05 3.94 25.64
N ASP A 125 -17.37 4.61 26.57
CA ASP A 125 -17.46 6.06 26.77
C ASP A 125 -16.41 6.86 25.97
N GLY A 126 -15.63 6.18 25.12
CA GLY A 126 -14.53 6.78 24.34
C GLY A 126 -13.24 6.99 25.14
N SER A 127 -13.17 6.59 26.41
CA SER A 127 -11.92 6.67 27.18
C SER A 127 -10.93 5.58 26.80
N ASP A 128 -9.66 5.81 27.14
CA ASP A 128 -8.58 4.82 26.99
C ASP A 128 -8.38 4.30 25.56
N LEU A 129 -8.50 5.20 24.58
CA LEU A 129 -8.23 4.89 23.18
C LEU A 129 -6.74 4.64 22.96
N HIS A 130 -6.40 3.47 22.44
CA HIS A 130 -5.03 3.12 22.05
C HIS A 130 -5.01 2.19 20.83
N VAL A 131 -3.84 2.07 20.20
CA VAL A 131 -3.59 1.10 19.14
C VAL A 131 -3.35 -0.27 19.76
N PHE A 132 -4.17 -1.24 19.39
CA PHE A 132 -4.08 -2.62 19.85
C PHE A 132 -3.20 -3.48 18.94
N TYR A 133 -3.23 -3.23 17.62
CA TYR A 133 -2.46 -3.95 16.59
C TYR A 133 -2.20 -3.02 15.40
N CYS A 134 -1.09 -3.18 14.67
CA CYS A 134 -0.78 -2.33 13.51
C CYS A 134 -0.17 -3.09 12.33
N GLY A 135 0.16 -2.38 11.23
CA GLY A 135 0.79 -2.97 10.05
C GLY A 135 -0.17 -3.79 9.19
N LEU A 136 -1.47 -3.50 9.25
CA LEU A 136 -2.48 -4.02 8.33
C LEU A 136 -2.57 -3.10 7.09
N ARG A 137 -3.09 -3.63 5.98
CA ARG A 137 -3.34 -2.86 4.75
C ARG A 137 -4.77 -2.36 4.68
N ASN A 138 -5.70 -3.29 4.55
CA ASN A 138 -7.12 -3.05 4.40
C ASN A 138 -7.89 -4.26 4.95
N ALA A 139 -7.82 -4.43 6.27
CA ALA A 139 -8.66 -5.34 7.00
C ALA A 139 -10.06 -4.71 7.09
N GLN A 140 -11.07 -5.36 6.50
CA GLN A 140 -12.42 -4.80 6.50
C GLN A 140 -13.25 -5.27 7.70
N GLU A 141 -13.15 -6.54 8.09
CA GLU A 141 -13.87 -7.04 9.26
C GLU A 141 -13.04 -7.91 10.18
N MET A 142 -13.45 -7.94 11.44
CA MET A 142 -12.80 -8.69 12.51
C MET A 142 -13.83 -9.50 13.31
N ALA A 143 -13.45 -10.69 13.77
CA ALA A 143 -14.31 -11.52 14.59
C ALA A 143 -13.57 -12.16 15.77
N PHE A 144 -14.24 -12.19 16.93
CA PHE A 144 -13.81 -12.97 18.07
C PHE A 144 -14.27 -14.42 17.96
N ASP A 145 -13.44 -15.36 18.39
CA ASP A 145 -13.90 -16.73 18.69
C ASP A 145 -14.62 -16.80 20.05
N GLU A 146 -15.15 -17.98 20.39
CA GLU A 146 -15.84 -18.23 21.67
C GLU A 146 -14.91 -18.13 22.91
N PHE A 147 -13.60 -18.05 22.71
CA PHE A 147 -12.58 -17.95 23.76
C PHE A 147 -11.97 -16.54 23.87
N GLY A 148 -12.48 -15.57 23.11
CA GLY A 148 -12.04 -14.17 23.14
C GLY A 148 -10.73 -13.88 22.39
N GLN A 149 -10.39 -14.71 21.40
CA GLN A 149 -9.28 -14.49 20.47
C GLN A 149 -9.77 -13.75 19.22
N LEU A 150 -9.05 -12.72 18.79
CA LEU A 150 -9.46 -11.84 17.70
C LEU A 150 -8.74 -12.20 16.39
N PHE A 151 -9.50 -12.31 15.29
CA PHE A 151 -8.99 -12.61 13.97
C PHE A 151 -9.51 -11.63 12.93
N THR A 152 -8.73 -11.43 11.87
CA THR A 152 -9.11 -10.64 10.70
C THR A 152 -8.53 -11.28 9.44
N VAL A 153 -9.03 -10.90 8.27
CA VAL A 153 -8.38 -11.20 7.00
C VAL A 153 -8.01 -9.91 6.28
N ASP A 154 -6.72 -9.69 6.07
CA ASP A 154 -6.18 -8.44 5.54
C ASP A 154 -5.86 -8.57 4.04
N ASN A 155 -6.23 -7.55 3.26
CA ASN A 155 -6.17 -7.60 1.80
C ASN A 155 -4.72 -7.52 1.25
N ASN A 156 -4.49 -8.04 0.05
CA ASN A 156 -3.20 -7.98 -0.65
C ASN A 156 -2.95 -6.62 -1.33
N SER A 157 -1.79 -6.43 -1.97
CA SER A 157 -1.42 -5.19 -2.68
C SER A 157 -1.62 -5.20 -4.20
N ASP A 158 -2.29 -6.23 -4.74
CA ASP A 158 -2.45 -6.48 -6.17
C ASP A 158 -1.11 -6.57 -6.95
N ALA A 159 -0.03 -7.06 -6.31
CA ALA A 159 1.30 -7.18 -6.93
C ALA A 159 1.91 -8.58 -6.83
N GLY A 160 1.06 -9.61 -6.73
CA GLY A 160 1.48 -11.01 -6.63
C GLY A 160 1.56 -11.54 -5.19
N ASP A 161 1.33 -10.67 -4.21
CA ASP A 161 1.07 -11.06 -2.82
C ASP A 161 -0.38 -11.51 -2.60
N GLU A 162 -0.61 -12.26 -1.53
CA GLU A 162 -1.91 -12.87 -1.21
C GLU A 162 -2.52 -12.28 0.07
N ALA A 163 -3.85 -12.29 0.17
CA ALA A 163 -4.53 -11.80 1.36
C ALA A 163 -4.31 -12.75 2.54
N ARG A 164 -4.33 -12.19 3.75
CA ARG A 164 -3.65 -12.73 4.93
C ARG A 164 -4.63 -12.99 6.06
N LEU A 165 -4.78 -14.25 6.50
CA LEU A 165 -5.44 -14.53 7.78
C LEU A 165 -4.51 -14.12 8.93
N VAL A 166 -4.97 -13.24 9.81
CA VAL A 166 -4.16 -12.66 10.89
C VAL A 166 -4.78 -12.94 12.25
N HIS A 167 -3.97 -13.42 13.19
CA HIS A 167 -4.29 -13.41 14.63
C HIS A 167 -3.92 -12.03 15.19
N VAL A 168 -4.93 -11.28 15.63
CA VAL A 168 -4.77 -9.92 16.15
C VAL A 168 -4.39 -10.01 17.62
N LEU A 169 -3.11 -10.32 17.87
CA LEU A 169 -2.52 -10.37 19.21
C LEU A 169 -1.99 -9.01 19.63
N GLU A 170 -2.28 -8.57 20.86
CA GLU A 170 -1.94 -7.25 21.37
C GLU A 170 -0.47 -6.84 21.13
N GLY A 171 -0.28 -5.59 20.70
CA GLY A 171 1.01 -5.00 20.36
C GLY A 171 1.62 -5.56 19.08
N GLY A 172 0.91 -6.46 18.39
CA GLY A 172 1.35 -7.12 17.18
C GLY A 172 1.44 -6.19 15.97
N ASP A 173 2.23 -6.64 15.01
CA ASP A 173 2.56 -5.87 13.82
C ASP A 173 2.61 -6.77 12.58
N SER A 174 1.77 -6.49 11.59
CA SER A 174 1.70 -7.25 10.33
C SER A 174 2.65 -6.71 9.25
N GLY A 175 3.41 -5.66 9.54
CA GLY A 175 4.50 -5.16 8.69
C GLY A 175 4.10 -4.30 7.49
N TRP A 176 2.82 -4.13 7.17
CA TRP A 176 2.40 -3.27 6.05
C TRP A 176 2.66 -1.78 6.32
N SER A 177 2.93 -1.08 5.21
CA SER A 177 3.03 0.37 5.11
C SER A 177 2.52 0.82 3.75
N MET A 178 1.67 1.86 3.72
CA MET A 178 1.08 2.38 2.49
C MET A 178 2.14 2.77 1.44
N VAL A 179 3.33 3.18 1.87
CA VAL A 179 4.43 3.52 0.93
C VAL A 179 4.85 2.34 0.05
N PHE A 180 4.69 1.09 0.53
CA PHE A 180 5.04 -0.10 -0.24
C PHE A 180 4.15 -0.26 -1.47
N GLN A 181 2.91 0.23 -1.40
CA GLN A 181 1.98 0.27 -2.53
C GLN A 181 2.58 0.97 -3.76
N TYR A 182 3.54 1.87 -3.58
CA TYR A 182 4.15 2.66 -4.66
C TYR A 182 5.58 2.22 -5.02
N GLY A 183 6.15 1.23 -4.31
CA GLY A 183 7.53 0.76 -4.52
C GLY A 183 8.60 1.75 -4.05
N THR A 184 9.88 1.47 -4.34
CA THR A 184 11.00 2.37 -4.01
C THR A 184 11.98 2.56 -5.19
N PRO A 185 12.59 3.74 -5.35
CA PRO A 185 13.55 4.00 -6.44
C PRO A 185 14.89 3.26 -6.37
N ALA A 186 15.28 2.66 -5.23
CA ALA A 186 16.54 1.90 -5.10
C ALA A 186 16.51 0.53 -5.80
N HIS A 187 15.34 0.08 -6.27
CA HIS A 187 15.17 -1.25 -6.82
C HIS A 187 14.48 -1.20 -8.18
N THR A 188 14.82 -2.16 -9.03
CA THR A 188 14.28 -2.31 -10.39
C THR A 188 12.78 -2.09 -10.39
N VAL A 189 12.37 -1.08 -11.15
CA VAL A 189 10.97 -0.74 -11.45
C VAL A 189 10.40 -1.86 -12.31
N THR A 190 10.05 -2.98 -11.69
CA THR A 190 9.00 -3.84 -12.23
C THR A 190 7.68 -3.37 -11.62
N PRO A 191 6.57 -3.36 -12.39
CA PRO A 191 5.25 -2.98 -11.89
C PRO A 191 4.76 -3.76 -10.66
N THR A 192 5.44 -4.85 -10.28
CA THR A 192 5.09 -5.75 -9.18
C THR A 192 6.01 -5.61 -7.95
N ASN A 193 7.06 -4.78 -7.98
CA ASN A 193 7.97 -4.66 -6.85
C ASN A 193 7.46 -3.63 -5.81
N ARG A 194 7.05 -4.11 -4.64
CA ARG A 194 6.55 -3.29 -3.51
C ARG A 194 7.62 -2.98 -2.44
N GLY A 195 8.90 -2.90 -2.84
CA GLY A 195 10.01 -2.60 -1.94
C GLY A 195 10.19 -3.67 -0.85
N LEU A 196 10.34 -3.25 0.41
CA LEU A 196 10.55 -4.15 1.56
C LEU A 196 9.47 -5.23 1.71
N TRP A 197 8.22 -4.94 1.31
CA TRP A 197 7.11 -5.89 1.36
C TRP A 197 7.43 -7.22 0.66
N HIS A 198 7.96 -7.12 -0.57
CA HIS A 198 8.41 -8.28 -1.34
C HIS A 198 9.85 -8.66 -1.01
N GLY A 199 10.72 -7.66 -0.85
CA GLY A 199 12.15 -7.82 -0.65
C GLY A 199 12.52 -8.58 0.63
N GLU A 200 11.81 -8.32 1.73
CA GLU A 200 11.99 -9.00 3.01
C GLU A 200 10.88 -10.02 3.30
N LYS A 201 10.04 -10.33 2.30
CA LYS A 201 8.98 -11.34 2.38
C LYS A 201 8.04 -11.14 3.58
N LEU A 202 7.66 -9.90 3.85
CA LEU A 202 6.86 -9.52 5.03
C LEU A 202 5.46 -10.17 5.02
N TRP A 203 4.93 -10.48 3.85
CA TRP A 203 3.60 -11.07 3.68
C TRP A 203 3.58 -12.60 3.70
N HIS A 204 4.75 -13.23 3.64
CA HIS A 204 4.85 -14.68 3.62
C HIS A 204 4.48 -15.27 4.98
N LEU A 205 4.00 -16.52 4.96
CA LEU A 205 3.92 -17.34 6.17
C LEU A 205 5.30 -17.45 6.83
N GLN A 206 5.32 -17.78 8.11
CA GLN A 206 6.55 -17.90 8.91
C GLN A 206 7.64 -18.70 8.18
N HIS A 207 8.83 -18.11 8.05
CA HIS A 207 10.00 -18.76 7.47
C HIS A 207 11.31 -18.32 8.14
N GLU A 208 12.38 -19.07 7.90
CA GLU A 208 13.72 -18.74 8.39
C GLU A 208 14.23 -17.43 7.74
N GLY A 209 14.82 -16.55 8.54
CA GLY A 209 15.34 -15.25 8.10
C GLY A 209 14.30 -14.14 7.92
N GLN A 210 13.02 -14.40 8.23
CA GLN A 210 11.99 -13.36 8.25
C GLN A 210 12.27 -12.33 9.36
N PRO A 211 12.02 -11.03 9.14
CA PRO A 211 12.20 -10.02 10.19
C PRO A 211 11.47 -10.39 11.49
N ALA A 212 12.13 -10.25 12.63
CA ALA A 212 11.65 -10.84 13.88
C ALA A 212 10.54 -10.02 14.56
N TRP A 213 10.39 -8.76 14.17
CA TRP A 213 9.43 -7.81 14.74
C TRP A 213 8.00 -7.98 14.24
N ILE A 214 7.78 -8.68 13.13
CA ILE A 214 6.43 -8.92 12.62
C ILE A 214 5.81 -10.18 13.25
N LEU A 215 4.48 -10.19 13.30
CA LEU A 215 3.70 -11.41 13.43
C LEU A 215 3.28 -11.87 12.04
N PRO A 216 3.71 -13.07 11.58
CA PRO A 216 3.38 -13.57 10.26
C PRO A 216 1.89 -13.93 10.17
N PRO A 217 1.32 -13.91 8.95
CA PRO A 217 -0.01 -14.44 8.73
C PRO A 217 -0.09 -15.95 8.98
N LEU A 218 -1.28 -16.41 9.32
CA LEU A 218 -1.58 -17.82 9.60
C LEU A 218 -1.80 -18.63 8.32
N ALA A 219 -2.35 -18.01 7.28
CA ALA A 219 -2.67 -18.64 6.00
C ALA A 219 -2.93 -17.59 4.89
N HIS A 220 -2.85 -18.05 3.65
CA HIS A 220 -3.28 -17.34 2.44
C HIS A 220 -4.38 -18.16 1.75
N PHE A 221 -5.54 -17.56 1.50
CA PHE A 221 -6.65 -18.25 0.81
C PHE A 221 -7.68 -17.35 0.11
N THR A 222 -7.59 -16.03 0.25
CA THR A 222 -8.50 -15.04 -0.34
C THR A 222 -7.72 -14.01 -1.14
N ASN A 223 -8.40 -13.25 -2.00
CA ASN A 223 -7.80 -12.19 -2.81
C ASN A 223 -8.64 -10.89 -2.79
N GLY A 224 -9.70 -10.85 -1.99
CA GLY A 224 -10.55 -9.68 -1.79
C GLY A 224 -11.43 -9.83 -0.54
N PRO A 225 -10.84 -9.99 0.67
CA PRO A 225 -11.62 -10.09 1.89
C PRO A 225 -12.45 -8.82 2.14
N SER A 226 -13.72 -8.97 2.48
CA SER A 226 -14.59 -7.86 2.91
C SER A 226 -15.29 -8.16 4.23
N GLY A 227 -16.41 -8.87 4.21
CA GLY A 227 -17.15 -9.25 5.42
C GLY A 227 -16.59 -10.48 6.13
N MET A 228 -16.65 -10.51 7.46
CA MET A 228 -16.23 -11.65 8.28
C MET A 228 -17.08 -11.79 9.55
N VAL A 229 -17.51 -13.02 9.87
CA VAL A 229 -18.31 -13.31 11.07
C VAL A 229 -17.94 -14.68 11.66
N HIS A 230 -18.03 -14.80 12.99
CA HIS A 230 -17.91 -16.08 13.71
C HIS A 230 -19.29 -16.65 14.05
N GLU A 231 -19.45 -17.96 13.96
CA GLU A 231 -20.71 -18.64 14.24
C GLU A 231 -21.11 -18.51 15.73
N PRO A 232 -22.29 -17.93 16.06
CA PRO A 232 -22.62 -17.57 17.43
C PRO A 232 -23.09 -18.76 18.29
N GLY A 233 -23.35 -19.94 17.73
CA GLY A 233 -23.65 -21.18 18.45
C GLY A 233 -25.00 -21.80 18.07
N VAL A 234 -26.11 -21.09 18.27
CA VAL A 234 -27.46 -21.58 17.93
C VAL A 234 -27.94 -20.86 16.68
N THR A 235 -27.81 -21.54 15.54
CA THR A 235 -28.11 -20.97 14.23
C THR A 235 -28.97 -21.90 13.39
N ALA A 236 -29.69 -21.30 12.44
CA ALA A 236 -30.48 -21.99 11.45
C ALA A 236 -29.63 -22.68 10.37
N LEU A 237 -28.29 -22.64 10.44
CA LEU A 237 -27.41 -23.42 9.54
C LEU A 237 -27.15 -24.85 10.03
N GLY A 238 -27.45 -25.13 11.30
CA GLY A 238 -27.25 -26.44 11.93
C GLY A 238 -25.81 -26.70 12.41
N PRO A 239 -25.59 -27.80 13.13
CA PRO A 239 -24.41 -27.99 13.98
C PRO A 239 -23.09 -28.22 13.23
N LYS A 240 -23.12 -28.44 11.90
CA LYS A 240 -21.90 -28.64 11.08
C LYS A 240 -20.93 -27.46 11.25
N TRP A 241 -21.47 -26.26 11.27
CA TRP A 241 -20.72 -25.01 11.17
C TRP A 241 -20.29 -24.44 12.53
N ARG A 242 -20.55 -25.18 13.62
CA ARG A 242 -20.33 -24.67 14.96
C ARG A 242 -18.87 -24.30 15.21
N GLY A 243 -18.66 -23.08 15.67
CA GLY A 243 -17.32 -22.52 15.93
C GLY A 243 -16.53 -22.16 14.67
N SER A 244 -17.15 -22.13 13.48
CA SER A 244 -16.49 -21.69 12.25
C SER A 244 -16.53 -20.17 12.07
N PHE A 245 -15.55 -19.66 11.32
CA PHE A 245 -15.57 -18.34 10.71
C PHE A 245 -16.09 -18.43 9.27
N PHE A 246 -16.73 -17.34 8.84
CA PHE A 246 -17.14 -17.11 7.46
C PHE A 246 -16.49 -15.82 6.99
N VAL A 247 -15.91 -15.82 5.80
CA VAL A 247 -15.29 -14.63 5.21
C VAL A 247 -15.63 -14.51 3.75
N VAL A 248 -16.09 -13.32 3.35
CA VAL A 248 -16.38 -12.96 1.97
C VAL A 248 -15.07 -12.80 1.20
N ASP A 249 -15.02 -13.26 -0.06
CA ASP A 249 -13.91 -13.11 -0.99
C ASP A 249 -14.41 -12.42 -2.27
N PHE A 250 -14.61 -11.10 -2.18
CA PHE A 250 -15.16 -10.25 -3.23
C PHE A 250 -14.11 -9.89 -4.27
N LYS A 251 -14.26 -10.45 -5.48
CA LYS A 251 -13.32 -10.26 -6.61
C LYS A 251 -13.88 -9.40 -7.73
N GLY A 252 -15.04 -8.78 -7.52
CA GLY A 252 -15.64 -7.87 -8.49
C GLY A 252 -16.44 -8.52 -9.60
N ASP A 253 -16.59 -9.83 -9.58
CA ASP A 253 -17.49 -10.57 -10.45
C ASP A 253 -18.13 -11.73 -9.68
N PRO A 254 -19.40 -12.10 -9.96
CA PRO A 254 -20.06 -13.17 -9.23
C PRO A 254 -19.38 -14.53 -9.35
N ALA A 255 -18.82 -14.89 -10.51
CA ALA A 255 -18.31 -16.23 -10.77
C ALA A 255 -17.07 -16.57 -9.92
N ASN A 256 -16.27 -15.56 -9.58
CA ASN A 256 -15.08 -15.70 -8.74
C ASN A 256 -15.27 -15.21 -7.31
N THR A 257 -16.49 -14.78 -6.94
CA THR A 257 -16.82 -14.30 -5.61
C THR A 257 -17.65 -15.31 -4.82
N GLY A 258 -17.43 -15.34 -3.51
CA GLY A 258 -18.22 -16.13 -2.59
C GLY A 258 -17.79 -15.95 -1.15
N ILE A 259 -18.12 -16.94 -0.32
CA ILE A 259 -17.85 -16.96 1.11
C ILE A 259 -17.09 -18.25 1.42
N TRP A 260 -15.92 -18.10 2.03
CA TRP A 260 -15.14 -19.20 2.60
C TRP A 260 -15.63 -19.50 4.01
N ASN A 261 -15.57 -20.77 4.40
CA ASN A 261 -15.68 -21.21 5.78
C ASN A 261 -14.36 -21.81 6.24
N PHE A 262 -13.94 -21.47 7.45
CA PHE A 262 -12.75 -22.04 8.06
C PHE A 262 -12.87 -22.12 9.59
N LYS A 263 -11.99 -22.93 10.20
CA LYS A 263 -11.73 -22.86 11.65
C LYS A 263 -10.27 -22.56 11.88
N VAL A 264 -9.94 -22.32 13.14
CA VAL A 264 -8.56 -22.22 13.62
C VAL A 264 -8.39 -23.18 14.79
N ARG A 265 -7.18 -23.67 14.97
CA ARG A 265 -6.82 -24.44 16.16
C ARG A 265 -5.54 -23.89 16.80
N PRO A 266 -5.42 -23.96 18.14
CA PRO A 266 -4.22 -23.50 18.82
C PRO A 266 -2.95 -24.22 18.33
N ARG A 267 -1.87 -23.45 18.18
CA ARG A 267 -0.51 -23.95 17.91
C ARG A 267 0.48 -23.07 18.69
N GLY A 268 0.97 -23.60 19.81
CA GLY A 268 1.76 -22.80 20.74
C GLY A 268 0.91 -21.68 21.36
N ALA A 269 1.42 -20.46 21.39
CA ALA A 269 0.74 -19.25 21.80
C ALA A 269 -0.13 -18.64 20.70
N GLY A 270 0.11 -19.02 19.43
CA GLY A 270 -0.68 -18.61 18.28
C GLY A 270 -1.67 -19.68 17.80
N PHE A 271 -1.99 -19.61 16.51
CA PHE A 271 -3.00 -20.46 15.87
C PHE A 271 -2.52 -20.96 14.51
N GLU A 272 -3.21 -21.95 13.97
CA GLU A 272 -3.11 -22.30 12.56
C GLU A 272 -4.49 -22.60 11.97
N LEU A 273 -4.61 -22.46 10.65
CA LEU A 273 -5.83 -22.76 9.91
C LEU A 273 -6.22 -24.24 10.09
N ASP A 274 -7.49 -24.48 10.44
CA ASP A 274 -8.07 -25.80 10.63
C ASP A 274 -9.28 -25.99 9.73
N GLY A 275 -9.04 -26.52 8.53
CA GLY A 275 -10.06 -26.70 7.52
C GLY A 275 -10.41 -25.41 6.77
N LEU A 276 -10.69 -25.58 5.48
CA LEU A 276 -11.11 -24.52 4.57
C LEU A 276 -12.05 -25.13 3.54
N GLU A 277 -13.26 -24.61 3.44
CA GLU A 277 -14.23 -25.03 2.41
C GLU A 277 -14.97 -23.84 1.82
N LYS A 278 -15.38 -23.95 0.54
CA LYS A 278 -16.29 -22.98 -0.07
C LYS A 278 -17.68 -23.18 0.52
N PHE A 279 -18.24 -22.16 1.16
CA PHE A 279 -19.58 -22.21 1.74
C PHE A 279 -20.63 -21.78 0.72
N VAL A 280 -20.53 -20.55 0.21
CA VAL A 280 -21.38 -19.99 -0.84
C VAL A 280 -20.48 -19.50 -1.97
N TRP A 281 -20.88 -19.69 -3.23
CA TRP A 281 -20.10 -19.25 -4.38
C TRP A 281 -21.01 -18.86 -5.55
N ASN A 282 -20.46 -18.17 -6.55
CA ASN A 282 -21.19 -17.66 -7.72
C ASN A 282 -22.18 -16.53 -7.36
N VAL A 283 -21.80 -15.68 -6.43
CA VAL A 283 -22.58 -14.54 -5.94
C VAL A 283 -21.63 -13.37 -5.75
N ALA A 284 -22.02 -12.13 -6.07
CA ALA A 284 -21.19 -10.95 -5.81
C ALA A 284 -21.36 -10.51 -4.35
N ALA A 285 -21.12 -11.45 -3.42
CA ALA A 285 -21.27 -11.22 -1.99
C ALA A 285 -20.35 -10.11 -1.51
N THR A 286 -20.88 -9.15 -0.75
CA THR A 286 -20.11 -8.01 -0.23
C THR A 286 -19.92 -8.07 1.28
N ASP A 287 -20.85 -8.69 2.00
CA ASP A 287 -20.78 -8.85 3.45
C ASP A 287 -21.64 -10.03 3.92
N CYS A 288 -21.47 -10.49 5.16
CA CYS A 288 -22.29 -11.54 5.77
C CYS A 288 -22.39 -11.46 7.31
N ASP A 289 -23.55 -11.84 7.86
CA ASP A 289 -23.79 -11.89 9.31
C ASP A 289 -24.93 -12.87 9.68
N PHE A 290 -25.15 -13.14 10.97
CA PHE A 290 -26.25 -13.94 11.50
C PHE A 290 -27.37 -13.07 12.07
N GLY A 291 -28.56 -13.21 11.50
CA GLY A 291 -29.74 -12.48 11.97
C GLY A 291 -30.29 -13.01 13.30
N PRO A 292 -31.19 -12.26 13.97
CA PRO A 292 -31.83 -12.69 15.21
C PRO A 292 -32.66 -13.97 15.07
N ASP A 293 -33.13 -14.28 13.88
CA ASP A 293 -33.82 -15.52 13.51
C ASP A 293 -32.87 -16.71 13.27
N GLY A 294 -31.58 -16.54 13.57
CA GLY A 294 -30.54 -17.54 13.41
C GLY A 294 -30.12 -17.83 11.97
N ARG A 295 -30.75 -17.19 10.96
CA ARG A 295 -30.38 -17.37 9.55
C ARG A 295 -29.05 -16.68 9.26
N PHE A 296 -28.35 -17.19 8.27
CA PHE A 296 -27.14 -16.56 7.75
C PHE A 296 -27.52 -15.61 6.61
N TYR A 297 -27.15 -14.35 6.73
CA TYR A 297 -27.43 -13.31 5.76
C TYR A 297 -26.17 -12.97 4.97
N LEU A 298 -26.33 -12.67 3.67
CA LEU A 298 -25.28 -12.05 2.88
C LEU A 298 -25.85 -10.97 1.98
N THR A 299 -25.09 -9.89 1.79
CA THR A 299 -25.37 -8.80 0.86
C THR A 299 -24.71 -9.07 -0.48
N ASP A 300 -25.30 -8.61 -1.59
CA ASP A 300 -24.84 -8.95 -2.94
C ASP A 300 -25.09 -7.83 -3.96
N PHE A 301 -24.02 -7.37 -4.61
CA PHE A 301 -24.01 -6.31 -5.61
C PHE A 301 -24.47 -6.73 -7.02
N MET A 302 -24.78 -8.02 -7.22
CA MET A 302 -25.24 -8.63 -8.48
C MET A 302 -24.23 -8.66 -9.63
N THR A 303 -23.59 -7.53 -9.97
CA THR A 303 -22.82 -7.37 -11.22
C THR A 303 -21.34 -7.05 -11.03
N GLY A 304 -20.90 -6.58 -9.85
CA GLY A 304 -19.47 -6.34 -9.56
C GLY A 304 -19.16 -5.03 -8.83
N TRP A 305 -17.98 -4.44 -9.06
CA TRP A 305 -17.48 -3.23 -8.40
C TRP A 305 -18.31 -1.95 -8.64
N VAL A 306 -19.14 -1.93 -9.67
CA VAL A 306 -19.97 -0.78 -10.02
C VAL A 306 -21.36 -1.00 -9.45
N GLY A 307 -21.75 -0.15 -8.49
CA GLY A 307 -23.09 -0.19 -7.91
C GLY A 307 -24.14 0.18 -8.96
N THR A 308 -25.19 -0.65 -9.07
CA THR A 308 -26.33 -0.42 -9.97
C THR A 308 -27.45 0.38 -9.30
N GLY A 309 -27.26 0.79 -8.03
CA GLY A 309 -28.35 1.31 -7.20
C GLY A 309 -29.35 0.23 -6.76
N GLU A 310 -29.11 -1.02 -7.14
CA GLU A 310 -29.86 -2.20 -6.73
C GLU A 310 -28.92 -3.15 -5.97
N GLY A 311 -29.49 -4.01 -5.14
CA GLY A 311 -28.74 -5.01 -4.38
C GLY A 311 -29.67 -6.08 -3.86
N ARG A 312 -29.09 -7.20 -3.43
CA ARG A 312 -29.83 -8.33 -2.84
C ARG A 312 -29.33 -8.61 -1.44
N ILE A 313 -30.27 -8.99 -0.58
CA ILE A 313 -29.97 -9.62 0.71
C ILE A 313 -30.52 -11.04 0.62
N TRP A 314 -29.66 -12.03 0.86
CA TRP A 314 -30.05 -13.43 0.87
C TRP A 314 -30.08 -13.94 2.30
N ALA A 315 -31.13 -14.70 2.65
CA ALA A 315 -31.21 -15.42 3.92
C ALA A 315 -31.04 -16.92 3.66
N LEU A 316 -30.05 -17.53 4.30
CA LEU A 316 -29.73 -18.95 4.18
C LEU A 316 -30.07 -19.69 5.47
N SER A 317 -30.68 -20.86 5.32
CA SER A 317 -30.99 -21.74 6.43
C SER A 317 -31.04 -23.20 5.99
N HIS A 318 -30.72 -24.10 6.91
CA HIS A 318 -30.93 -25.53 6.78
C HIS A 318 -32.38 -25.86 7.18
N PRO A 319 -33.18 -26.52 6.32
CA PRO A 319 -34.61 -26.73 6.54
C PRO A 319 -34.99 -27.39 7.87
N ALA A 320 -34.12 -28.26 8.41
CA ALA A 320 -34.34 -28.87 9.72
C ALA A 320 -33.87 -28.00 10.89
N ALA A 321 -32.80 -27.21 10.72
CA ALA A 321 -32.21 -26.43 11.82
C ALA A 321 -33.02 -25.16 12.10
N VAL A 322 -33.62 -24.55 11.07
CA VAL A 322 -34.52 -23.40 11.24
C VAL A 322 -35.79 -23.74 12.04
N GLN A 323 -36.12 -25.02 12.19
CA GLN A 323 -37.26 -25.51 12.98
C GLN A 323 -36.86 -25.92 14.40
N ASP A 324 -35.58 -25.78 14.76
CA ASP A 324 -35.10 -26.08 16.11
C ASP A 324 -35.70 -25.07 17.11
N PRO A 325 -36.40 -25.51 18.17
CA PRO A 325 -36.94 -24.62 19.19
C PRO A 325 -35.92 -23.67 19.82
N ALA A 326 -34.63 -24.06 19.87
CA ALA A 326 -33.57 -23.20 20.38
C ALA A 326 -33.34 -21.96 19.50
N VAL A 327 -33.57 -22.05 18.18
CA VAL A 327 -33.48 -20.90 17.27
C VAL A 327 -34.59 -19.89 17.56
N GLU A 328 -35.80 -20.37 17.84
CA GLU A 328 -36.93 -19.52 18.23
C GLU A 328 -36.73 -18.89 19.62
N GLU A 329 -36.16 -19.63 20.57
CA GLU A 329 -35.76 -19.10 21.87
C GLU A 329 -34.76 -17.96 21.73
N VAL A 330 -33.70 -18.14 20.94
CA VAL A 330 -32.71 -17.10 20.66
C VAL A 330 -33.36 -15.88 20.02
N ARG A 331 -34.23 -16.07 19.02
CA ARG A 331 -34.97 -14.98 18.38
C ARG A 331 -35.77 -14.18 19.40
N THR A 332 -36.47 -14.87 20.28
CA THR A 332 -37.28 -14.25 21.34
C THR A 332 -36.40 -13.45 22.30
N LEU A 333 -35.33 -14.05 22.82
CA LEU A 333 -34.41 -13.39 23.75
C LEU A 333 -33.69 -12.20 23.10
N LEU A 334 -33.37 -12.28 21.80
CA LEU A 334 -32.75 -11.17 21.08
C LEU A 334 -33.72 -10.01 20.82
N ALA A 335 -35.02 -10.27 20.73
CA ALA A 335 -36.03 -9.22 20.61
C ALA A 335 -36.35 -8.53 21.95
N GLU A 336 -36.03 -9.15 23.08
CA GLU A 336 -36.27 -8.58 24.40
C GLU A 336 -35.21 -7.55 24.81
N ASP A 337 -35.61 -6.62 25.68
CA ASP A 337 -34.72 -5.66 26.33
C ASP A 337 -34.12 -6.27 27.61
N LEU A 338 -33.08 -7.07 27.43
CA LEU A 338 -32.37 -7.74 28.53
C LEU A 338 -31.73 -6.75 29.53
N GLU A 339 -31.54 -5.49 29.15
CA GLU A 339 -30.86 -4.48 29.96
C GLU A 339 -31.70 -4.09 31.18
N ASN A 340 -33.03 -4.19 31.03
CA ASN A 340 -34.01 -3.92 32.07
C ASN A 340 -34.49 -5.19 32.79
N TRP A 341 -33.90 -6.35 32.50
CA TRP A 341 -34.26 -7.59 33.20
C TRP A 341 -33.68 -7.65 34.61
N PRO A 342 -34.39 -8.28 35.56
CA PRO A 342 -33.85 -8.63 36.88
C PRO A 342 -32.59 -9.50 36.79
N THR A 343 -31.64 -9.28 37.71
CA THR A 343 -30.33 -9.97 37.71
C THR A 343 -30.43 -11.49 37.87
N ASP A 344 -31.44 -12.00 38.57
CA ASP A 344 -31.72 -13.42 38.73
C ASP A 344 -32.20 -14.10 37.43
N ARG A 345 -32.83 -13.33 36.52
CA ARG A 345 -33.17 -13.80 35.17
C ARG A 345 -32.00 -13.73 34.20
N LEU A 346 -31.09 -12.77 34.39
CA LEU A 346 -29.91 -12.61 33.55
C LEU A 346 -28.81 -13.64 33.85
N ALA A 347 -28.62 -13.99 35.13
CA ALA A 347 -27.53 -14.89 35.55
C ALA A 347 -27.50 -16.24 34.79
N PRO A 348 -28.61 -16.96 34.57
CA PRO A 348 -28.60 -18.21 33.81
C PRO A 348 -28.18 -18.04 32.35
N LEU A 349 -28.41 -16.85 31.76
CA LEU A 349 -28.09 -16.58 30.36
C LEU A 349 -26.58 -16.50 30.08
N LEU A 350 -25.74 -16.32 31.11
CA LEU A 350 -24.28 -16.44 30.97
C LEU A 350 -23.84 -17.84 30.54
N SER A 351 -24.70 -18.85 30.72
CA SER A 351 -24.47 -20.23 30.28
C SER A 351 -25.24 -20.61 29.01
N HIS A 352 -25.88 -19.64 28.35
CA HIS A 352 -26.68 -19.89 27.14
C HIS A 352 -25.81 -20.40 25.98
N ALA A 353 -26.36 -21.24 25.09
CA ALA A 353 -25.60 -21.84 24.00
C ALA A 353 -25.17 -20.83 22.91
N ASP A 354 -25.96 -19.79 22.68
CA ASP A 354 -25.67 -18.68 21.76
C ASP A 354 -24.85 -17.55 22.43
N ALA A 355 -23.74 -17.16 21.80
CA ALA A 355 -22.81 -16.13 22.24
C ALA A 355 -23.43 -14.74 22.33
N ARG A 356 -24.35 -14.39 21.43
CA ARG A 356 -25.00 -13.07 21.42
C ARG A 356 -25.86 -12.88 22.67
N ILE A 357 -26.55 -13.94 23.10
CA ILE A 357 -27.30 -13.96 24.36
C ILE A 357 -26.36 -13.83 25.57
N ARG A 358 -25.28 -14.60 25.60
CA ARG A 358 -24.31 -14.53 26.71
C ARG A 358 -23.71 -13.13 26.84
N LEU A 359 -23.29 -12.54 25.72
CA LEU A 359 -22.72 -11.18 25.69
C LEU A 359 -23.73 -10.15 26.17
N ARG A 360 -24.96 -10.14 25.63
CA ARG A 360 -25.99 -9.18 26.07
C ARG A 360 -26.31 -9.30 27.55
N ALA A 361 -26.44 -10.52 28.08
CA ALA A 361 -26.65 -10.74 29.50
C ALA A 361 -25.46 -10.28 30.36
N GLN A 362 -24.23 -10.52 29.89
CA GLN A 362 -23.00 -10.06 30.54
C GLN A 362 -22.94 -8.54 30.61
N TYR A 363 -23.20 -7.82 29.51
CA TYR A 363 -23.23 -6.37 29.49
C TYR A 363 -24.34 -5.79 30.37
N ALA A 364 -25.55 -6.34 30.29
CA ALA A 364 -26.68 -5.94 31.14
C ALA A 364 -26.36 -6.09 32.64
N LEU A 365 -25.76 -7.22 33.03
CA LEU A 365 -25.32 -7.46 34.40
C LEU A 365 -24.22 -6.47 34.84
N ALA A 366 -23.23 -6.22 33.99
CA ALA A 366 -22.13 -5.31 34.30
C ALA A 366 -22.58 -3.84 34.42
N GLY A 367 -23.60 -3.43 33.67
CA GLY A 367 -24.20 -2.10 33.74
C GLY A 367 -25.19 -1.89 34.90
N GLY A 368 -25.61 -2.96 35.57
CA GLY A 368 -26.60 -2.95 36.64
C GLY A 368 -26.05 -2.76 38.06
N ASP A 369 -26.64 -3.47 39.03
CA ASP A 369 -26.21 -3.45 40.44
C ASP A 369 -24.86 -4.17 40.62
N ALA A 370 -23.84 -3.40 41.02
CA ALA A 370 -22.46 -3.89 41.09
C ALA A 370 -22.25 -5.04 42.10
N ASP A 371 -22.96 -5.03 43.23
CA ASP A 371 -22.82 -6.07 44.27
C ASP A 371 -23.46 -7.39 43.82
N ALA A 372 -24.62 -7.32 43.16
CA ALA A 372 -25.26 -8.47 42.55
C ALA A 372 -24.42 -9.03 41.40
N ALA A 373 -23.94 -8.17 40.51
CA ALA A 373 -23.09 -8.55 39.39
C ALA A 373 -21.79 -9.23 39.86
N LEU A 374 -21.12 -8.66 40.88
CA LEU A 374 -19.94 -9.27 41.48
C LEU A 374 -20.21 -10.68 42.00
N LYS A 375 -21.32 -10.90 42.71
CA LYS A 375 -21.70 -12.24 43.21
C LYS A 375 -21.96 -13.21 42.07
N ILE A 376 -22.70 -12.78 41.05
CA ILE A 376 -23.08 -13.61 39.90
C ILE A 376 -21.84 -14.02 39.10
N PHE A 377 -21.00 -13.06 38.70
CA PHE A 377 -19.80 -13.36 37.92
C PHE A 377 -18.76 -14.16 38.71
N THR A 378 -18.64 -13.91 40.02
CA THR A 378 -17.80 -14.71 40.91
C THR A 378 -18.29 -16.16 40.99
N ALA A 379 -19.60 -16.39 41.06
CA ALA A 379 -20.19 -17.72 41.07
C ALA A 379 -19.99 -18.41 39.70
N GLN A 380 -20.24 -17.70 38.61
CA GLN A 380 -20.12 -18.21 37.24
C GLN A 380 -18.68 -18.61 36.88
N SER A 381 -17.67 -17.94 37.42
CA SER A 381 -16.25 -18.26 37.15
C SER A 381 -15.71 -19.45 37.96
N GLN A 382 -16.44 -19.98 38.95
CA GLN A 382 -15.98 -21.10 39.78
C GLN A 382 -15.77 -22.39 38.95
N PRO A 383 -14.91 -23.31 39.42
CA PRO A 383 -14.84 -24.66 38.88
C PRO A 383 -16.19 -25.39 38.99
N GLY A 384 -16.65 -26.04 37.90
CA GLY A 384 -17.88 -26.83 37.89
C GLY A 384 -18.82 -26.56 36.71
N ALA A 385 -18.68 -25.42 36.03
CA ALA A 385 -19.32 -25.15 34.75
C ALA A 385 -18.39 -25.54 33.57
N THR A 386 -18.94 -25.57 32.35
CA THR A 386 -18.11 -25.68 31.13
C THR A 386 -17.28 -24.41 30.92
N THR A 387 -16.20 -24.49 30.13
CA THR A 387 -15.23 -23.40 29.95
C THR A 387 -15.86 -22.07 29.56
N VAL A 388 -16.63 -22.02 28.46
CA VAL A 388 -17.17 -20.77 27.90
C VAL A 388 -18.02 -19.97 28.88
N PRO A 389 -19.02 -20.56 29.58
CA PRO A 389 -19.76 -19.83 30.62
C PRO A 389 -18.86 -19.23 31.70
N ARG A 390 -17.80 -19.94 32.10
CA ARG A 390 -16.85 -19.43 33.10
C ARG A 390 -16.08 -18.23 32.58
N LEU A 391 -15.72 -18.21 31.29
CA LEU A 391 -15.08 -17.06 30.65
C LEU A 391 -15.98 -15.82 30.71
N HIS A 392 -17.28 -15.96 30.50
CA HIS A 392 -18.23 -14.85 30.70
C HIS A 392 -18.27 -14.33 32.14
N GLY A 393 -18.07 -15.21 33.13
CA GLY A 393 -17.82 -14.78 34.51
C GLY A 393 -16.51 -13.99 34.67
N ILE A 394 -15.42 -14.45 34.05
CA ILE A 394 -14.11 -13.76 34.08
C ILE A 394 -14.20 -12.39 33.41
N TRP A 395 -14.72 -12.31 32.20
CA TRP A 395 -14.85 -11.05 31.48
C TRP A 395 -15.83 -10.10 32.17
N GLY A 396 -16.97 -10.60 32.66
CA GLY A 396 -17.92 -9.80 33.45
C GLY A 396 -17.29 -9.18 34.69
N LEU A 397 -16.44 -9.92 35.43
CA LEU A 397 -15.68 -9.37 36.57
C LEU A 397 -14.78 -8.19 36.17
N SER A 398 -14.21 -8.23 34.96
CA SER A 398 -13.33 -7.17 34.46
C SER A 398 -14.07 -5.88 34.06
N MET A 399 -15.38 -5.97 33.82
CA MET A 399 -16.22 -4.81 33.47
C MET A 399 -16.68 -4.02 34.68
N LEU A 400 -16.57 -4.59 35.89
CA LEU A 400 -17.09 -3.96 37.10
C LEU A 400 -16.27 -2.73 37.48
N ARG A 401 -16.97 -1.61 37.70
CA ARG A 401 -16.38 -0.31 38.00
C ARG A 401 -15.52 -0.35 39.27
N GLY A 402 -14.46 0.45 39.29
CA GLY A 402 -13.58 0.60 40.45
C GLY A 402 -12.73 -0.63 40.78
N GLY A 403 -12.66 -1.62 39.88
CA GLY A 403 -11.81 -2.80 40.06
C GLY A 403 -12.31 -3.78 41.13
N VAL A 404 -13.58 -3.73 41.52
CA VAL A 404 -14.15 -4.60 42.57
C VAL A 404 -14.08 -6.10 42.22
N GLY A 405 -13.96 -6.45 40.94
CA GLY A 405 -13.78 -7.83 40.47
C GLY A 405 -12.34 -8.38 40.60
N ILE A 406 -11.33 -7.53 40.84
CA ILE A 406 -9.91 -7.93 40.87
C ILE A 406 -9.63 -9.09 41.83
N PRO A 407 -10.12 -9.11 43.09
CA PRO A 407 -9.87 -10.23 44.01
C PRO A 407 -10.42 -11.57 43.50
N ALA A 408 -11.59 -11.55 42.84
CA ALA A 408 -12.20 -12.74 42.26
C ALA A 408 -11.41 -13.22 41.03
N LEU A 409 -10.88 -12.32 40.21
CA LEU A 409 -9.98 -12.64 39.10
C LEU A 409 -8.67 -13.26 39.58
N ILE A 410 -8.06 -12.71 40.63
CA ILE A 410 -6.83 -13.27 41.24
C ILE A 410 -7.07 -14.72 41.68
N ALA A 411 -8.26 -15.07 42.18
CA ALA A 411 -8.60 -16.44 42.57
C ALA A 411 -8.68 -17.44 41.39
N ARG A 412 -8.59 -16.97 40.14
CA ARG A 412 -8.71 -17.78 38.91
C ARG A 412 -7.39 -17.99 38.18
N VAL A 413 -6.31 -17.32 38.60
CA VAL A 413 -4.99 -17.46 37.96
C VAL A 413 -4.41 -18.87 38.09
N ASN A 414 -4.85 -19.68 39.06
CA ASN A 414 -4.40 -21.06 39.26
C ASN A 414 -5.50 -22.11 38.93
N ASP A 415 -6.44 -21.76 38.06
CA ASP A 415 -7.53 -22.66 37.69
C ASP A 415 -7.04 -23.92 36.94
N SER A 416 -7.77 -25.04 37.02
CA SER A 416 -7.40 -26.24 36.26
C SER A 416 -7.57 -26.06 34.74
N ASP A 417 -8.45 -25.17 34.31
CA ASP A 417 -8.68 -24.88 32.89
C ASP A 417 -7.70 -23.80 32.37
N PRO A 418 -6.85 -24.12 31.38
CA PRO A 418 -5.90 -23.15 30.83
C PRO A 418 -6.57 -21.93 30.17
N GLN A 419 -7.77 -22.06 29.60
CA GLN A 419 -8.47 -20.93 29.00
C GLN A 419 -8.91 -19.92 30.08
N VAL A 420 -9.35 -20.42 31.25
CA VAL A 420 -9.70 -19.57 32.39
C VAL A 420 -8.48 -18.85 32.93
N ARG A 421 -7.36 -19.57 33.08
CA ARG A 421 -6.09 -19.00 33.52
C ARG A 421 -5.57 -17.92 32.55
N GLN A 422 -5.64 -18.18 31.25
CA GLN A 422 -5.24 -17.25 30.20
C GLN A 422 -6.06 -15.96 30.27
N GLN A 423 -7.39 -16.07 30.29
CA GLN A 423 -8.28 -14.91 30.31
C GLN A 423 -8.18 -14.13 31.63
N ALA A 424 -8.04 -14.82 32.77
CA ALA A 424 -7.83 -14.15 34.06
C ALA A 424 -6.55 -13.31 34.06
N ALA A 425 -5.44 -13.84 33.52
CA ALA A 425 -4.19 -13.09 33.39
C ALA A 425 -4.34 -11.86 32.48
N ARG A 426 -4.96 -12.02 31.30
CA ARG A 426 -5.25 -10.91 30.37
C ARG A 426 -6.06 -9.81 31.05
N MET A 427 -7.17 -10.17 31.71
CA MET A 427 -8.04 -9.19 32.37
C MET A 427 -7.33 -8.44 33.50
N LEU A 428 -6.49 -9.12 34.29
CA LEU A 428 -5.71 -8.47 35.35
C LEU A 428 -4.67 -7.49 34.80
N GLY A 429 -4.06 -7.81 33.66
CA GLY A 429 -3.17 -6.90 32.93
C GLY A 429 -3.91 -5.67 32.38
N ASP A 430 -5.04 -5.88 31.72
CA ASP A 430 -5.88 -4.81 31.14
C ASP A 430 -6.47 -3.86 32.20
N LEU A 431 -6.66 -4.36 33.43
CA LEU A 431 -7.10 -3.56 34.57
C LEU A 431 -5.96 -2.83 35.28
N HIS A 432 -4.71 -3.03 34.87
CA HIS A 432 -3.51 -2.56 35.59
C HIS A 432 -3.54 -2.92 37.09
N ALA A 433 -3.98 -4.15 37.41
CA ALA A 433 -4.17 -4.62 38.77
C ALA A 433 -2.83 -4.97 39.46
N GLU A 434 -2.11 -3.97 39.99
CA GLU A 434 -0.81 -4.15 40.65
C GLU A 434 -0.81 -5.22 41.75
N THR A 435 -1.93 -5.32 42.50
CA THR A 435 -2.10 -6.32 43.57
C THR A 435 -2.04 -7.77 43.08
N ALA A 436 -2.22 -8.00 41.77
CA ALA A 436 -2.19 -9.33 41.17
C ALA A 436 -0.77 -9.82 40.80
N ALA A 437 0.25 -8.93 40.80
CA ALA A 437 1.59 -9.26 40.30
C ALA A 437 2.18 -10.51 40.98
N GLY A 438 2.07 -10.63 42.31
CA GLY A 438 2.56 -11.80 43.04
C GLY A 438 1.85 -13.10 42.68
N ALA A 439 0.54 -13.04 42.38
CA ALA A 439 -0.24 -14.21 42.00
C ALA A 439 0.08 -14.66 40.57
N LEU A 440 0.23 -13.72 39.64
CA LEU A 440 0.66 -13.98 38.25
C LEU A 440 2.08 -14.54 38.19
N LEU A 441 3.00 -14.03 39.02
CA LEU A 441 4.34 -14.60 39.18
C LEU A 441 4.32 -16.05 39.67
N SER A 442 3.47 -16.33 40.65
CA SER A 442 3.31 -17.69 41.19
C SER A 442 2.72 -18.64 40.14
N GLN A 443 1.74 -18.16 39.36
CA GLN A 443 1.18 -18.90 38.23
C GLN A 443 2.26 -19.25 37.21
N TRP A 444 3.08 -18.28 36.78
CA TRP A 444 4.14 -18.50 35.79
C TRP A 444 5.06 -19.65 36.16
N GLN A 445 5.43 -19.78 37.43
CA GLN A 445 6.34 -20.81 37.91
C GLN A 445 5.77 -22.24 37.78
N THR A 446 4.45 -22.37 37.69
CA THR A 446 3.75 -23.66 37.64
C THR A 446 3.09 -23.95 36.30
N ASP A 447 2.94 -22.94 35.43
CA ASP A 447 2.30 -23.09 34.13
C ASP A 447 3.31 -23.43 33.02
N GLY A 448 2.91 -24.37 32.16
CA GLY A 448 3.67 -24.78 30.98
C GLY A 448 2.97 -24.45 29.67
N GLN A 449 1.72 -23.99 29.69
CA GLN A 449 0.93 -23.78 28.47
C GLN A 449 1.34 -22.48 27.76
N PRO A 450 1.82 -22.54 26.50
CA PRO A 450 2.33 -21.37 25.79
C PRO A 450 1.35 -20.19 25.70
N SER A 451 0.06 -20.47 25.46
CA SER A 451 -0.99 -19.42 25.39
C SER A 451 -1.19 -18.69 26.73
N VAL A 452 -1.04 -19.40 27.85
CA VAL A 452 -1.13 -18.80 29.19
C VAL A 452 0.12 -17.98 29.50
N ILE A 453 1.30 -18.53 29.19
CA ILE A 453 2.58 -17.83 29.37
C ILE A 453 2.65 -16.55 28.53
N SER A 454 2.13 -16.58 27.30
CA SER A 454 1.98 -15.39 26.45
C SER A 454 1.19 -14.29 27.15
N GLN A 455 0.01 -14.59 27.69
CA GLN A 455 -0.82 -13.58 28.39
C GLN A 455 -0.23 -13.15 29.72
N LEU A 456 0.43 -14.04 30.46
CA LEU A 456 1.16 -13.67 31.67
C LEU A 456 2.28 -12.67 31.37
N ALA A 457 3.00 -12.84 30.25
CA ALA A 457 4.12 -11.96 29.89
C ALA A 457 3.61 -10.56 29.62
N ILE A 458 2.55 -10.45 28.82
CA ILE A 458 1.88 -9.18 28.51
C ILE A 458 1.35 -8.54 29.80
N ALA A 459 0.61 -9.29 30.61
CA ALA A 459 0.02 -8.78 31.85
C ALA A 459 1.09 -8.28 32.83
N LEU A 460 2.13 -9.07 33.11
CA LEU A 460 3.22 -8.67 34.01
C LEU A 460 4.02 -7.48 33.46
N GLY A 461 4.10 -7.32 32.13
CA GLY A 461 4.69 -6.16 31.48
C GLY A 461 3.87 -4.88 31.73
N LYS A 462 2.55 -4.94 31.56
CA LYS A 462 1.62 -3.83 31.88
C LYS A 462 1.63 -3.44 33.36
N LEU A 463 1.98 -4.38 34.24
CA LEU A 463 2.12 -4.16 35.69
C LEU A 463 3.54 -3.73 36.09
N HIS A 464 4.47 -3.59 35.15
CA HIS A 464 5.88 -3.26 35.41
C HIS A 464 6.54 -4.19 36.44
N ALA A 465 6.19 -5.47 36.43
CA ALA A 465 6.64 -6.44 37.43
C ALA A 465 8.07 -6.92 37.15
N GLU A 466 9.07 -6.11 37.51
CA GLU A 466 10.50 -6.37 37.22
C GLU A 466 10.98 -7.76 37.70
N ALA A 467 10.43 -8.26 38.80
CA ALA A 467 10.76 -9.58 39.35
C ALA A 467 10.43 -10.74 38.39
N ALA A 468 9.59 -10.53 37.38
CA ALA A 468 9.28 -11.51 36.35
C ALA A 468 10.37 -11.62 35.27
N ALA A 469 11.22 -10.60 35.11
CA ALA A 469 12.15 -10.53 33.99
C ALA A 469 13.05 -11.78 33.86
N PRO A 470 13.68 -12.33 34.91
CA PRO A 470 14.48 -13.55 34.79
C PRO A 470 13.71 -14.74 34.24
N LEU A 471 12.42 -14.86 34.59
CA LEU A 471 11.54 -15.93 34.10
C LEU A 471 11.22 -15.78 32.61
N VAL A 472 11.04 -14.53 32.16
CA VAL A 472 10.87 -14.19 30.75
C VAL A 472 12.13 -14.51 29.95
N LEU A 473 13.32 -14.19 30.48
CA LEU A 473 14.60 -14.53 29.84
C LEU A 473 14.78 -16.04 29.69
N THR A 474 14.49 -16.82 30.74
CA THR A 474 14.50 -18.29 30.66
C THR A 474 13.56 -18.79 29.58
N ARG A 475 12.32 -18.25 29.51
CA ARG A 475 11.35 -18.69 28.52
C ARG A 475 11.72 -18.28 27.09
N LEU A 476 12.36 -17.13 26.89
CA LEU A 476 12.92 -16.74 25.60
C LEU A 476 13.98 -17.76 25.14
N ALA A 477 14.87 -18.16 26.04
CA ALA A 477 15.87 -19.19 25.75
C ALA A 477 15.23 -20.54 25.40
N ASP A 478 14.26 -20.99 26.20
CA ASP A 478 13.55 -22.26 25.98
C ASP A 478 12.73 -22.27 24.68
N ASN A 479 12.13 -21.13 24.32
CA ASN A 479 11.34 -20.99 23.10
C ASN A 479 12.20 -21.19 21.83
N ALA A 480 13.50 -20.89 21.90
CA ALA A 480 14.45 -21.08 20.80
C ALA A 480 13.95 -20.53 19.44
N ASP A 481 13.19 -19.43 19.50
CA ASP A 481 12.56 -18.77 18.35
C ASP A 481 11.57 -19.63 17.53
N GLN A 482 11.02 -20.69 18.13
CA GLN A 482 10.12 -21.63 17.43
C GLN A 482 8.67 -21.15 17.39
N ASP A 483 8.20 -20.52 18.47
CA ASP A 483 6.89 -19.90 18.55
C ASP A 483 7.03 -18.38 18.54
N VAL A 484 6.76 -17.77 17.38
CA VAL A 484 6.91 -16.33 17.17
C VAL A 484 5.87 -15.49 17.91
N PHE A 485 4.68 -16.05 18.18
CA PHE A 485 3.64 -15.39 18.97
C PHE A 485 4.03 -15.36 20.45
N LEU A 486 4.64 -16.45 20.93
CA LEU A 486 5.21 -16.49 22.27
C LEU A 486 6.41 -15.53 22.38
N ARG A 487 7.33 -15.52 21.41
CA ARG A 487 8.45 -14.56 21.36
C ARG A 487 7.94 -13.11 21.44
N HIS A 488 6.94 -12.76 20.64
CA HIS A 488 6.33 -11.43 20.63
C HIS A 488 5.83 -11.04 22.02
N SER A 489 5.03 -11.92 22.64
CA SER A 489 4.46 -11.68 23.96
C SER A 489 5.54 -11.51 25.05
N LEU A 490 6.60 -12.33 24.99
CA LEU A 490 7.74 -12.27 25.90
C LEU A 490 8.53 -10.98 25.74
N ALA A 491 8.83 -10.56 24.50
CA ALA A 491 9.54 -9.31 24.23
C ALA A 491 8.71 -8.08 24.60
N LEU A 492 7.41 -8.09 24.31
CA LEU A 492 6.48 -7.04 24.71
C LEU A 492 6.42 -6.92 26.24
N GLY A 493 6.27 -8.06 26.94
CA GLY A 493 6.29 -8.09 28.41
C GLY A 493 7.61 -7.55 28.96
N LEU A 494 8.74 -8.02 28.44
CA LEU A 494 10.07 -7.59 28.86
C LEU A 494 10.27 -6.07 28.68
N SER A 495 9.72 -5.48 27.61
CA SER A 495 9.79 -4.05 27.33
C SER A 495 9.12 -3.18 28.40
N GLY A 496 8.08 -3.71 29.07
CA GLY A 496 7.41 -3.06 30.19
C GLY A 496 8.07 -3.34 31.55
N MET A 497 8.85 -4.43 31.66
CA MET A 497 9.49 -4.87 32.91
C MET A 497 10.90 -4.32 33.11
N GLN A 498 11.61 -3.90 32.07
CA GLN A 498 13.04 -3.57 32.15
C GLN A 498 13.36 -2.28 31.41
N GLY A 499 14.23 -1.45 32.01
CA GLY A 499 14.76 -0.26 31.35
C GLY A 499 15.80 -0.60 30.26
N ALA A 500 16.07 0.36 29.38
CA ALA A 500 16.96 0.19 28.23
C ALA A 500 18.37 -0.31 28.59
N ASP A 501 18.96 0.16 29.68
CA ASP A 501 20.32 -0.24 30.10
C ASP A 501 20.38 -1.72 30.50
N ALA A 502 19.35 -2.21 31.20
CA ALA A 502 19.26 -3.61 31.59
C ALA A 502 19.07 -4.52 30.37
N LEU A 503 18.29 -4.07 29.39
CA LEU A 503 18.11 -4.80 28.12
C LEU A 503 19.40 -4.81 27.29
N ALA A 504 20.12 -3.70 27.22
CA ALA A 504 21.38 -3.61 26.48
C ALA A 504 22.47 -4.52 27.07
N ALA A 505 22.49 -4.69 28.39
CA ALA A 505 23.40 -5.62 29.06
C ALA A 505 23.19 -7.09 28.62
N LEU A 506 22.03 -7.43 28.05
CA LEU A 506 21.76 -8.77 27.52
C LEU A 506 22.51 -9.06 26.21
N ALA A 507 23.17 -8.07 25.58
CA ALA A 507 24.01 -8.29 24.40
C ALA A 507 25.12 -9.34 24.62
N SER A 508 25.56 -9.53 25.87
CA SER A 508 26.55 -10.57 26.23
C SER A 508 25.93 -11.88 26.69
N HIS A 509 24.61 -12.08 26.59
CA HIS A 509 23.96 -13.32 27.04
C HIS A 509 24.22 -14.48 26.06
N ASP A 510 24.49 -15.67 26.59
CA ASP A 510 24.80 -16.88 25.80
C ASP A 510 23.67 -17.34 24.86
N SER A 511 22.42 -16.89 25.09
CA SER A 511 21.25 -17.37 24.36
C SER A 511 20.88 -16.39 23.27
N ARG A 512 20.97 -16.82 22.01
CA ARG A 512 20.54 -16.06 20.83
C ARG A 512 19.13 -15.49 21.00
N SER A 513 18.18 -16.30 21.44
CA SER A 513 16.77 -15.90 21.59
C SER A 513 16.56 -14.85 22.68
N VAL A 514 17.39 -14.85 23.72
CA VAL A 514 17.37 -13.80 24.75
C VAL A 514 17.87 -12.48 24.16
N ARG A 515 18.98 -12.51 23.42
CA ARG A 515 19.50 -11.32 22.75
C ARG A 515 18.51 -10.74 21.74
N LEU A 516 17.90 -11.60 20.92
CA LEU A 516 16.83 -11.19 20.00
C LEU A 516 15.61 -10.61 20.75
N GLY A 517 15.17 -11.24 21.83
CA GLY A 517 14.08 -10.72 22.67
C GLY A 517 14.39 -9.36 23.27
N ALA A 518 15.64 -9.11 23.67
CA ALA A 518 16.10 -7.81 24.15
C ALA A 518 16.09 -6.74 23.04
N VAL A 519 16.53 -7.08 21.82
CA VAL A 519 16.42 -6.20 20.65
C VAL A 519 14.95 -5.84 20.37
N LEU A 520 14.05 -6.81 20.38
CA LEU A 520 12.62 -6.57 20.17
C LEU A 520 12.00 -5.72 21.30
N ALA A 521 12.41 -5.91 22.54
CA ALA A 521 11.98 -5.07 23.66
C ALA A 521 12.50 -3.62 23.52
N LEU A 522 13.77 -3.43 23.16
CA LEU A 522 14.37 -2.12 22.90
C LEU A 522 13.76 -1.43 21.67
N ARG A 523 13.32 -2.19 20.67
CA ARG A 523 12.56 -1.70 19.51
C ARG A 523 11.25 -1.06 19.97
N GLN A 524 10.51 -1.72 20.87
CA GLN A 524 9.28 -1.14 21.44
C GLN A 524 9.55 0.14 22.25
N GLN A 525 10.68 0.19 22.95
CA GLN A 525 11.14 1.40 23.67
C GLN A 525 11.73 2.48 22.77
N ARG A 526 12.01 2.19 21.49
CA ARG A 526 12.77 3.04 20.54
C ARG A 526 14.09 3.54 21.13
N SER A 527 14.80 2.65 21.79
CA SER A 527 15.99 3.03 22.55
C SER A 527 17.25 3.04 21.66
N PRO A 528 18.12 4.06 21.77
CA PRO A 528 19.44 4.05 21.12
C PRO A 528 20.35 2.92 21.64
N SER A 529 20.03 2.30 22.78
CA SER A 529 20.79 1.16 23.31
C SER A 529 20.71 -0.10 22.44
N LEU A 530 19.87 -0.11 21.39
CA LEU A 530 19.94 -1.07 20.29
C LEU A 530 21.34 -1.17 19.68
N ALA A 531 22.12 -0.08 19.73
CA ALA A 531 23.51 -0.05 19.27
C ALA A 531 24.39 -1.15 19.92
N ALA A 532 24.05 -1.61 21.12
CA ALA A 532 24.78 -2.68 21.81
C ALA A 532 24.75 -4.03 21.08
N PHE A 533 23.82 -4.22 20.14
CA PHE A 533 23.61 -5.47 19.41
C PHE A 533 24.10 -5.42 17.96
N LEU A 534 24.70 -4.31 17.50
CA LEU A 534 25.16 -4.17 16.12
C LEU A 534 26.31 -5.13 15.77
N ASP A 535 27.16 -5.43 16.76
CA ASP A 535 28.30 -6.35 16.63
C ASP A 535 27.97 -7.78 17.09
N ASP A 536 26.68 -8.15 17.18
CA ASP A 536 26.29 -9.51 17.59
C ASP A 536 26.87 -10.56 16.63
N ALA A 537 27.35 -11.66 17.20
CA ALA A 537 27.90 -12.77 16.45
C ALA A 537 26.84 -13.49 15.59
N ASP A 538 25.55 -13.37 15.94
CA ASP A 538 24.45 -13.86 15.12
C ASP A 538 23.90 -12.75 14.21
N ASP A 539 23.95 -13.00 12.91
CA ASP A 539 23.54 -12.05 11.87
C ASP A 539 22.06 -11.67 11.98
N GLY A 540 21.20 -12.57 12.47
CA GLY A 540 19.79 -12.30 12.65
C GLY A 540 19.53 -11.30 13.77
N VAL A 541 20.29 -11.37 14.87
CA VAL A 541 20.20 -10.42 15.99
C VAL A 541 20.71 -9.04 15.56
N ALA A 542 21.90 -8.99 14.94
CA ALA A 542 22.47 -7.74 14.43
C ALA A 542 21.57 -7.10 13.36
N ALA A 543 21.05 -7.89 12.41
CA ALA A 543 20.15 -7.41 11.38
C ALA A 543 18.84 -6.83 11.96
N GLU A 544 18.28 -7.42 13.01
CA GLU A 544 17.09 -6.87 13.66
C GLU A 544 17.38 -5.54 14.39
N ALA A 545 18.55 -5.41 15.02
CA ALA A 545 18.98 -4.14 15.60
C ALA A 545 19.18 -3.05 14.53
N ILE A 546 19.81 -3.39 13.40
CA ILE A 546 19.97 -2.50 12.23
C ILE A 546 18.61 -2.05 11.71
N ARG A 547 17.66 -2.97 11.52
CA ARG A 547 16.29 -2.64 11.09
C ARG A 547 15.61 -1.69 12.05
N ALA A 548 15.65 -1.99 13.35
CA ALA A 548 15.02 -1.16 14.36
C ALA A 548 15.59 0.27 14.35
N ILE A 549 16.92 0.42 14.36
CA ILE A 549 17.59 1.73 14.37
C ILE A 549 17.32 2.51 13.07
N TYR A 550 17.34 1.83 11.92
CA TYR A 550 17.19 2.50 10.63
C TYR A 550 15.74 2.87 10.31
N ASP A 551 14.81 1.92 10.49
CA ASP A 551 13.43 2.01 10.03
C ASP A 551 12.56 2.87 10.97
N LEU A 552 12.85 2.87 12.27
CA LEU A 552 12.08 3.63 13.26
C LEU A 552 12.63 5.06 13.43
N PRO A 553 11.77 6.07 13.53
CA PRO A 553 12.20 7.44 13.79
C PRO A 553 12.61 7.64 15.26
N GLY A 554 13.50 8.60 15.50
CA GLY A 554 13.85 9.07 16.83
C GLY A 554 14.93 8.27 17.57
N ILE A 555 15.59 7.31 16.91
CA ILE A 555 16.65 6.51 17.51
C ILE A 555 18.04 7.09 17.16
N ASP A 556 18.75 7.59 18.16
CA ASP A 556 20.07 8.21 18.01
C ASP A 556 21.21 7.18 17.98
N ALA A 557 21.19 6.31 16.95
CA ALA A 557 22.21 5.28 16.73
C ALA A 557 22.56 5.08 15.24
N MET A 558 22.07 5.96 14.36
CA MET A 558 22.25 5.83 12.90
C MET A 558 23.72 5.83 12.47
N SER A 559 24.57 6.62 13.15
CA SER A 559 26.00 6.68 12.83
C SER A 559 26.75 5.39 13.14
N GLN A 560 26.32 4.68 14.18
CA GLN A 560 26.87 3.39 14.60
C GLN A 560 26.46 2.30 13.59
N VAL A 561 25.23 2.33 13.09
CA VAL A 561 24.81 1.46 11.98
C VAL A 561 25.68 1.74 10.76
N GLY A 562 25.87 3.00 10.37
CA GLY A 562 26.72 3.35 9.23
C GLY A 562 28.18 2.91 9.36
N ALA A 563 28.73 2.94 10.58
CA ALA A 563 30.10 2.54 10.86
C ALA A 563 30.36 1.05 10.60
N LEU A 564 29.33 0.19 10.56
CA LEU A 564 29.49 -1.23 10.21
C LEU A 564 30.07 -1.43 8.80
N LEU A 565 29.98 -0.42 7.90
CA LEU A 565 30.64 -0.43 6.61
C LEU A 565 32.17 -0.44 6.68
N GLU A 566 32.79 -0.23 7.85
CA GLU A 566 34.23 -0.43 8.02
C GLU A 566 34.64 -1.91 7.82
N ASP A 567 33.72 -2.85 8.03
CA ASP A 567 33.91 -4.30 7.83
C ASP A 567 33.03 -4.78 6.65
N HIS A 568 33.50 -4.58 5.41
CA HIS A 568 32.76 -5.03 4.23
C HIS A 568 32.41 -6.53 4.26
N PRO A 569 33.32 -7.47 4.63
CA PRO A 569 32.98 -8.88 4.77
C PRO A 569 31.78 -9.12 5.69
N ARG A 570 31.70 -8.42 6.83
CA ARG A 570 30.55 -8.51 7.73
C ARG A 570 29.26 -8.06 7.05
N VAL A 571 29.29 -6.91 6.37
CA VAL A 571 28.10 -6.34 5.71
C VAL A 571 27.62 -7.20 4.53
N LEU A 572 28.55 -7.83 3.79
CA LEU A 572 28.26 -8.73 2.68
C LEU A 572 27.56 -10.04 3.11
N HIS A 573 27.68 -10.43 4.38
CA HIS A 573 26.94 -11.59 4.91
C HIS A 573 25.47 -11.28 5.22
N PHE A 574 25.11 -10.00 5.41
CA PHE A 574 23.73 -9.63 5.67
C PHE A 574 22.82 -9.78 4.44
N PRO A 575 21.51 -10.00 4.64
CA PRO A 575 20.54 -9.85 3.56
C PRO A 575 20.67 -8.49 2.87
N GLU A 576 20.40 -8.43 1.56
CA GLU A 576 20.63 -7.23 0.74
C GLU A 576 19.99 -5.96 1.33
N PHE A 577 18.73 -6.05 1.78
CA PHE A 577 18.03 -4.91 2.40
C PHE A 577 18.62 -4.49 3.75
N THR A 578 19.28 -5.38 4.47
CA THR A 578 20.02 -5.01 5.69
C THR A 578 21.32 -4.32 5.31
N ALA A 579 22.07 -4.83 4.33
CA ALA A 579 23.28 -4.18 3.83
C ALA A 579 23.00 -2.77 3.28
N LEU A 580 21.87 -2.57 2.59
CA LEU A 580 21.46 -1.25 2.11
C LEU A 580 21.10 -0.31 3.26
N ARG A 581 20.47 -0.78 4.34
CA ARG A 581 20.27 0.04 5.54
C ARG A 581 21.60 0.51 6.12
N VAL A 582 22.62 -0.34 6.15
CA VAL A 582 23.98 0.06 6.57
C VAL A 582 24.55 1.13 5.65
N LEU A 583 24.49 0.92 4.33
CA LEU A 583 24.96 1.88 3.33
C LEU A 583 24.28 3.25 3.46
N HIS A 584 22.96 3.25 3.53
CA HIS A 584 22.21 4.49 3.70
C HIS A 584 22.42 5.11 5.07
N ALA A 585 22.59 4.32 6.15
CA ALA A 585 22.91 4.86 7.47
C ALA A 585 24.23 5.62 7.45
N ALA A 586 25.26 5.10 6.77
CA ALA A 586 26.52 5.79 6.58
C ALA A 586 26.35 7.10 5.79
N ALA A 587 25.59 7.04 4.69
CA ALA A 587 25.28 8.22 3.91
C ALA A 587 24.53 9.27 4.73
N ARG A 588 23.49 8.90 5.48
CA ARG A 588 22.69 9.80 6.32
C ARG A 588 23.50 10.41 7.47
N SER A 589 24.45 9.64 8.00
CA SER A 589 25.30 10.06 9.13
C SER A 589 26.56 10.82 8.71
N GLY A 590 26.70 11.15 7.43
CA GLY A 590 27.79 11.98 6.92
C GLY A 590 29.11 11.23 6.65
N GLN A 591 29.11 9.90 6.64
CA GLN A 591 30.29 9.05 6.48
C GLN A 591 30.63 8.78 5.01
N ALA A 592 30.90 9.84 4.23
CA ALA A 592 31.10 9.75 2.77
C ALA A 592 32.21 8.77 2.34
N ALA A 593 33.28 8.65 3.14
CA ALA A 593 34.39 7.76 2.87
C ALA A 593 33.97 6.27 2.87
N LEU A 594 33.07 5.88 3.78
CA LEU A 594 32.53 4.51 3.85
C LEU A 594 31.58 4.22 2.68
N VAL A 595 30.79 5.21 2.26
CA VAL A 595 29.95 5.07 1.06
C VAL A 595 30.83 4.87 -0.19
N ALA A 596 31.93 5.64 -0.31
CA ALA A 596 32.87 5.49 -1.41
C ALA A 596 33.64 4.17 -1.38
N SER A 597 34.00 3.64 -0.19
CA SER A 597 34.63 2.32 -0.09
C SER A 597 33.71 1.21 -0.56
N TRP A 598 32.41 1.29 -0.24
CA TRP A 598 31.42 0.34 -0.74
C TRP A 598 31.27 0.37 -2.27
N ALA A 599 31.34 1.55 -2.89
CA ALA A 599 31.24 1.69 -4.35
C ALA A 599 32.33 0.91 -5.11
N VAL A 600 33.50 0.69 -4.49
CA VAL A 600 34.62 -0.08 -5.08
C VAL A 600 34.72 -1.52 -4.57
N GLU A 601 33.81 -1.99 -3.71
CA GLU A 601 33.84 -3.36 -3.18
C GLU A 601 33.48 -4.37 -4.31
N PRO A 602 34.41 -5.21 -4.77
CA PRO A 602 34.16 -6.12 -5.89
C PRO A 602 33.15 -7.22 -5.59
N GLN A 603 32.94 -7.60 -4.32
CA GLN A 603 31.96 -8.62 -3.95
C GLN A 603 30.54 -8.07 -3.77
N ALA A 604 30.39 -6.75 -3.64
CA ALA A 604 29.08 -6.11 -3.54
C ALA A 604 28.31 -6.21 -4.86
N SER A 605 26.98 -6.36 -4.78
CA SER A 605 26.12 -6.46 -5.97
C SER A 605 26.22 -5.17 -6.79
N VAL A 606 26.16 -5.27 -8.12
CA VAL A 606 26.17 -4.08 -9.01
C VAL A 606 25.09 -3.07 -8.56
N PRO A 607 23.82 -3.45 -8.30
CA PRO A 607 22.82 -2.51 -7.80
C PRO A 607 23.23 -1.78 -6.52
N SER A 608 23.81 -2.47 -5.53
CA SER A 608 24.24 -1.83 -4.27
C SER A 608 25.40 -0.84 -4.47
N ARG A 609 26.29 -1.11 -5.42
CA ARG A 609 27.40 -0.20 -5.78
C ARG A 609 26.89 1.02 -6.55
N LEU A 610 25.89 0.84 -7.43
CA LEU A 610 25.22 1.95 -8.09
C LEU A 610 24.49 2.85 -7.09
N GLU A 611 23.86 2.25 -6.07
CA GLU A 611 23.22 3.00 -4.98
C GLU A 611 24.23 3.83 -4.18
N ALA A 612 25.42 3.28 -3.89
CA ALA A 612 26.49 4.04 -3.25
C ALA A 612 26.94 5.25 -4.10
N LEU A 613 27.07 5.07 -5.41
CA LEU A 613 27.41 6.16 -6.33
C LEU A 613 26.30 7.22 -6.43
N HIS A 614 25.03 6.80 -6.40
CA HIS A 614 23.89 7.71 -6.34
C HIS A 614 23.91 8.56 -5.06
N LEU A 615 24.14 7.91 -3.90
CA LEU A 615 24.23 8.60 -2.60
C LEU A 615 25.39 9.61 -2.55
N LEU A 616 26.51 9.34 -3.23
CA LEU A 616 27.59 10.31 -3.40
C LEU A 616 27.18 11.44 -4.35
N ALA A 617 26.54 11.11 -5.48
CA ALA A 617 26.12 12.10 -6.48
C ALA A 617 25.10 13.11 -5.93
N THR A 618 24.18 12.66 -5.08
CA THR A 618 23.15 13.49 -4.44
C THR A 618 23.58 14.00 -3.06
N TRP A 619 24.85 13.85 -2.67
CA TRP A 619 25.30 14.11 -1.31
C TRP A 619 24.94 15.51 -0.80
N ALA A 620 25.09 16.54 -1.63
CA ALA A 620 24.82 17.93 -1.25
C ALA A 620 23.33 18.26 -1.14
N GLN A 621 22.51 17.58 -1.95
CA GLN A 621 21.05 17.70 -2.00
C GLN A 621 20.44 16.30 -1.94
N PRO A 622 20.38 15.67 -0.75
CA PRO A 622 19.91 14.30 -0.62
C PRO A 622 18.44 14.15 -1.03
N ASP A 623 18.07 12.94 -1.45
CA ASP A 623 16.68 12.63 -1.79
C ASP A 623 15.74 12.86 -0.60
N ALA A 624 14.54 13.39 -0.89
CA ALA A 624 13.50 13.58 0.12
C ALA A 624 12.91 12.25 0.62
N PHE A 625 12.88 11.23 -0.25
CA PHE A 625 12.39 9.90 0.07
C PHE A 625 13.57 8.95 0.33
N ASP A 626 13.46 8.18 1.40
CA ASP A 626 14.38 7.11 1.73
C ASP A 626 14.26 6.01 0.67
N ARG A 627 15.36 5.73 -0.04
CA ARG A 627 15.30 4.82 -1.18
C ARG A 627 15.21 3.34 -0.77
N VAL A 628 15.52 3.01 0.49
CA VAL A 628 15.38 1.65 1.04
C VAL A 628 13.95 1.40 1.51
N THR A 629 13.42 2.27 2.36
CA THR A 629 12.09 2.05 2.98
C THR A 629 10.94 2.65 2.18
N GLY A 630 11.21 3.62 1.29
CA GLY A 630 10.20 4.42 0.61
C GLY A 630 9.63 5.55 1.48
N TYR A 631 10.10 5.72 2.72
CA TYR A 631 9.55 6.71 3.65
C TYR A 631 9.97 8.12 3.27
N HIS A 632 9.08 9.10 3.44
CA HIS A 632 9.45 10.50 3.31
C HIS A 632 10.31 10.93 4.51
N ARG A 633 11.63 11.02 4.32
CA ARG A 633 12.63 11.30 5.37
C ARG A 633 13.67 12.31 4.87
N PRO A 634 13.25 13.54 4.52
CA PRO A 634 14.12 14.53 3.93
C PRO A 634 15.28 14.87 4.87
N GLN A 635 16.43 15.16 4.28
CA GLN A 635 17.62 15.63 4.99
C GLN A 635 17.92 17.06 4.60
N ALA A 636 18.50 17.82 5.52
CA ALA A 636 18.99 19.16 5.19
C ALA A 636 20.10 19.08 4.14
N GLU A 637 20.19 20.10 3.29
CA GLU A 637 21.33 20.28 2.40
C GLU A 637 22.63 20.32 3.21
N ARG A 638 23.70 19.77 2.63
CA ARG A 638 24.98 19.64 3.31
C ARG A 638 26.16 19.90 2.38
N PRO A 639 27.35 20.21 2.94
CA PRO A 639 28.51 20.52 2.12
C PRO A 639 28.92 19.32 1.24
N ALA A 640 29.26 19.56 -0.03
CA ALA A 640 29.67 18.52 -0.98
C ALA A 640 31.10 17.99 -0.74
N GLN A 641 31.94 18.75 -0.02
CA GLN A 641 33.38 18.49 0.13
C GLN A 641 33.71 17.09 0.67
N PRO A 642 32.99 16.51 1.67
CA PRO A 642 33.25 15.15 2.12
C PRO A 642 33.06 14.11 1.00
N ALA A 643 32.00 14.22 0.20
CA ALA A 643 31.76 13.31 -0.92
C ALA A 643 32.71 13.55 -2.09
N GLN A 644 33.08 14.80 -2.36
CA GLN A 644 34.13 15.13 -3.34
C GLN A 644 35.45 14.43 -3.00
N ALA A 645 35.91 14.57 -1.75
CA ALA A 645 37.15 13.96 -1.29
C ALA A 645 37.07 12.42 -1.33
N ALA A 646 35.96 11.85 -0.88
CA ALA A 646 35.73 10.41 -0.86
C ALA A 646 35.72 9.82 -2.28
N LEU A 647 34.96 10.40 -3.21
CA LEU A 647 34.91 9.95 -4.59
C LEU A 647 36.27 10.09 -5.27
N THR A 648 36.96 11.23 -5.08
CA THR A 648 38.30 11.45 -5.65
C THR A 648 39.28 10.35 -5.26
N ALA A 649 39.22 9.86 -4.01
CA ALA A 649 40.12 8.83 -3.51
C ALA A 649 39.94 7.45 -4.16
N VAL A 650 38.75 7.17 -4.71
CA VAL A 650 38.39 5.85 -5.26
C VAL A 650 38.12 5.85 -6.76
N LEU A 651 38.14 7.02 -7.39
CA LEU A 651 37.64 7.23 -8.76
C LEU A 651 38.37 6.37 -9.80
N ASP A 652 39.69 6.25 -9.69
CA ASP A 652 40.49 5.45 -10.63
C ASP A 652 40.10 3.96 -10.61
N SER A 653 39.86 3.41 -9.42
CA SER A 653 39.41 2.01 -9.26
C SER A 653 38.03 1.76 -9.86
N LEU A 654 37.17 2.79 -9.92
CA LEU A 654 35.84 2.68 -10.53
C LEU A 654 35.90 2.61 -12.06
N PHE A 655 36.98 3.08 -12.70
CA PHE A 655 37.14 3.04 -14.16
C PHE A 655 37.54 1.66 -14.70
N GLU A 656 38.00 0.76 -13.83
CA GLU A 656 38.29 -0.64 -14.16
C GLU A 656 37.09 -1.57 -13.94
N ALA A 657 35.94 -1.02 -13.51
CA ALA A 657 34.75 -1.77 -13.14
C ALA A 657 33.79 -2.03 -14.32
N ASP A 658 32.63 -2.60 -14.00
CA ASP A 658 31.52 -2.80 -14.94
C ASP A 658 31.12 -1.47 -15.65
N PRO A 659 30.78 -1.48 -16.96
CA PRO A 659 30.40 -0.27 -17.70
C PRO A 659 29.30 0.56 -17.04
N GLN A 660 28.34 -0.06 -16.32
CA GLN A 660 27.31 0.67 -15.58
C GLN A 660 27.91 1.45 -14.41
N ILE A 661 28.86 0.86 -13.69
CA ILE A 661 29.57 1.50 -12.57
C ILE A 661 30.42 2.66 -13.09
N VAL A 662 31.11 2.48 -14.22
CA VAL A 662 31.87 3.53 -14.89
C VAL A 662 30.97 4.71 -15.27
N GLN A 663 29.80 4.44 -15.84
CA GLN A 663 28.84 5.50 -16.19
C GLN A 663 28.35 6.27 -14.96
N HIS A 664 27.98 5.57 -13.88
CA HIS A 664 27.50 6.19 -12.66
C HIS A 664 28.61 6.93 -11.90
N SER A 665 29.85 6.47 -11.96
CA SER A 665 30.99 7.16 -11.32
C SER A 665 31.28 8.50 -12.01
N LEU A 666 31.19 8.55 -13.34
CA LEU A 666 31.29 9.81 -14.10
C LEU A 666 30.12 10.74 -13.81
N ALA A 667 28.90 10.23 -13.71
CA ALA A 667 27.74 11.02 -13.30
C ALA A 667 27.94 11.63 -11.91
N ALA A 668 28.36 10.82 -10.93
CA ALA A 668 28.69 11.28 -9.57
C ALA A 668 29.81 12.32 -9.58
N ALA A 669 30.86 12.12 -10.37
CA ALA A 669 31.96 13.08 -10.51
C ALA A 669 31.49 14.41 -11.12
N ALA A 670 30.57 14.39 -12.09
CA ALA A 670 29.96 15.61 -12.62
C ALA A 670 29.15 16.35 -11.55
N SER A 671 28.24 15.65 -10.87
CA SER A 671 27.39 16.24 -9.82
C SER A 671 28.21 16.85 -8.69
N LEU A 672 29.30 16.18 -8.30
CA LEU A 672 30.21 16.65 -7.26
C LEU A 672 31.30 17.61 -7.77
N GLN A 673 31.39 17.87 -9.07
CA GLN A 673 32.46 18.67 -9.68
C GLN A 673 33.87 18.12 -9.38
N VAL A 674 34.01 16.80 -9.28
CA VAL A 674 35.30 16.10 -9.14
C VAL A 674 35.97 16.03 -10.52
N PRO A 675 37.18 16.58 -10.70
CA PRO A 675 37.86 16.55 -11.98
C PRO A 675 38.30 15.13 -12.33
N VAL A 676 38.00 14.69 -13.54
CA VAL A 676 38.53 13.46 -14.14
C VAL A 676 39.74 13.81 -14.99
N ALA A 677 40.85 13.08 -14.84
CA ALA A 677 42.07 13.34 -15.59
C ALA A 677 41.84 13.20 -17.11
N GLU A 678 42.28 14.21 -17.88
CA GLU A 678 42.12 14.25 -19.34
C GLU A 678 42.62 12.98 -20.05
N PRO A 679 43.80 12.39 -19.71
CA PRO A 679 44.26 11.15 -20.34
C PRO A 679 43.29 9.97 -20.19
N VAL A 680 42.57 9.89 -19.06
CA VAL A 680 41.59 8.84 -18.79
C VAL A 680 40.37 9.03 -19.68
N LEU A 681 39.82 10.26 -19.73
CA LEU A 681 38.69 10.60 -20.61
C LEU A 681 39.02 10.33 -22.09
N LEU A 682 40.23 10.69 -22.53
CA LEU A 682 40.71 10.45 -23.89
C LEU A 682 40.86 8.95 -24.20
N SER A 683 41.30 8.15 -23.24
CA SER A 683 41.42 6.69 -23.38
C SER A 683 40.04 6.04 -23.50
N MET A 684 39.15 6.35 -22.56
CA MET A 684 37.78 5.79 -22.51
C MET A 684 36.95 6.21 -23.74
N ALA A 685 37.11 7.44 -24.24
CA ALA A 685 36.42 7.88 -25.45
C ALA A 685 36.85 7.08 -26.70
N ARG A 686 38.07 6.50 -26.70
CA ARG A 686 38.56 5.61 -27.77
C ARG A 686 38.16 4.15 -27.57
N ASP A 687 37.88 3.73 -26.34
CA ASP A 687 37.59 2.34 -26.02
C ASP A 687 36.29 1.87 -26.69
N THR A 688 36.41 0.91 -27.61
CA THR A 688 35.27 0.35 -28.34
C THR A 688 34.41 -0.61 -27.51
N GLN A 689 34.85 -1.01 -26.32
CA GLN A 689 34.07 -1.83 -25.39
C GLN A 689 33.03 -1.01 -24.63
N LEU A 690 33.26 0.30 -24.48
CA LEU A 690 32.29 1.20 -23.87
C LEU A 690 31.16 1.53 -24.85
N THR A 691 29.96 1.76 -24.29
CA THR A 691 28.77 2.08 -25.08
C THR A 691 28.93 3.43 -25.80
N PRO A 692 28.36 3.59 -27.01
CA PRO A 692 28.37 4.87 -27.71
C PRO A 692 27.83 6.05 -26.89
N GLU A 693 26.86 5.80 -26.00
CA GLU A 693 26.25 6.78 -25.09
C GLU A 693 27.26 7.29 -24.07
N LEU A 694 27.97 6.37 -23.40
CA LEU A 694 29.00 6.72 -22.42
C LEU A 694 30.16 7.47 -23.09
N ARG A 695 30.58 7.01 -24.26
CA ARG A 695 31.65 7.66 -25.03
C ARG A 695 31.24 9.06 -25.50
N ALA A 696 29.96 9.27 -25.81
CA ALA A 696 29.43 10.60 -26.14
C ALA A 696 29.52 11.55 -24.94
N ASP A 697 29.10 11.09 -23.74
CA ASP A 697 29.20 11.87 -22.50
C ASP A 697 30.65 12.27 -22.18
N LEU A 698 31.60 11.38 -22.42
CA LEU A 698 33.04 11.67 -22.27
C LEU A 698 33.53 12.81 -23.19
N LEU A 699 33.02 12.89 -24.42
CA LEU A 699 33.37 14.00 -25.32
C LEU A 699 32.83 15.34 -24.80
N ASP A 700 31.63 15.35 -24.23
CA ASP A 700 31.03 16.55 -23.64
C ASP A 700 31.80 17.02 -22.40
N ARG A 701 32.34 16.09 -21.61
CA ARG A 701 33.23 16.41 -20.48
C ARG A 701 34.57 16.98 -20.94
N LEU A 702 35.20 16.38 -21.95
CA LEU A 702 36.42 16.93 -22.56
C LEU A 702 36.18 18.34 -23.11
N HIS A 703 34.99 18.60 -23.67
CA HIS A 703 34.58 19.93 -24.10
C HIS A 703 34.44 20.90 -22.92
N ALA A 704 33.75 20.50 -21.85
CA ALA A 704 33.59 21.30 -20.64
C ALA A 704 34.94 21.63 -19.96
N GLN A 705 35.95 20.74 -20.08
CA GLN A 705 37.32 20.96 -19.62
C GLN A 705 38.19 21.78 -20.58
N ALA A 706 37.65 22.24 -21.71
CA ALA A 706 38.39 22.94 -22.76
C ALA A 706 39.65 22.17 -23.24
N SER A 707 39.55 20.84 -23.35
CA SER A 707 40.67 19.98 -23.76
C SER A 707 41.21 20.37 -25.15
N PRO A 708 42.51 20.63 -25.30
CA PRO A 708 43.13 20.89 -26.61
C PRO A 708 43.15 19.63 -27.50
N GLN A 709 43.00 18.43 -26.92
CA GLN A 709 43.00 17.15 -27.62
C GLN A 709 41.61 16.76 -28.16
N LEU A 710 40.55 17.48 -27.78
CA LEU A 710 39.18 17.17 -28.19
C LEU A 710 38.99 17.21 -29.71
N THR A 711 39.44 18.27 -30.39
CA THR A 711 39.25 18.38 -31.84
C THR A 711 40.03 17.29 -32.61
N PRO A 712 41.32 17.02 -32.31
CA PRO A 712 42.02 15.86 -32.87
C PRO A 712 41.29 14.53 -32.62
N LEU A 713 40.82 14.28 -31.40
CA LEU A 713 40.08 13.06 -31.06
C LEU A 713 38.77 12.94 -31.84
N ILE A 714 37.98 14.01 -31.94
CA ILE A 714 36.73 14.00 -32.71
C ILE A 714 37.02 13.69 -34.19
N GLN A 715 38.05 14.30 -34.76
CA GLN A 715 38.46 14.05 -36.14
C GLN A 715 38.90 12.60 -36.35
N GLU A 716 39.65 12.03 -35.41
CA GLU A 716 40.01 10.61 -35.37
C GLU A 716 38.75 9.73 -35.33
N LEU A 717 37.87 9.93 -34.34
CA LEU A 717 36.66 9.15 -34.14
C LEU A 717 35.74 9.17 -35.36
N LEU A 718 35.53 10.33 -35.99
CA LEU A 718 34.66 10.45 -37.17
C LEU A 718 35.18 9.68 -38.40
N THR A 719 36.45 9.25 -38.43
CA THR A 719 36.98 8.37 -39.49
C THR A 719 36.72 6.88 -39.24
N LEU A 720 36.40 6.50 -38.01
CA LEU A 720 36.26 5.10 -37.63
C LEU A 720 34.85 4.56 -37.97
N PRO A 721 34.73 3.39 -38.61
CA PRO A 721 33.42 2.79 -38.89
C PRO A 721 32.60 2.43 -37.66
N THR A 722 33.24 2.33 -36.49
CA THR A 722 32.63 2.04 -35.19
C THR A 722 31.96 3.27 -34.55
N THR A 723 32.22 4.48 -35.06
CA THR A 723 31.62 5.71 -34.55
C THR A 723 30.22 5.88 -35.13
N ARG A 724 29.22 5.45 -34.35
CA ARG A 724 27.80 5.41 -34.73
C ARG A 724 26.92 5.95 -33.61
N GLY A 725 25.64 6.18 -33.91
CA GLY A 725 24.65 6.56 -32.91
C GLY A 725 25.03 7.82 -32.12
N PRO A 726 24.78 7.84 -30.80
CA PRO A 726 25.05 9.01 -29.96
C PRO A 726 26.47 9.56 -30.05
N LEU A 727 27.48 8.69 -30.10
CA LEU A 727 28.88 9.10 -30.21
C LEU A 727 29.14 9.94 -31.46
N ARG A 728 28.62 9.51 -32.62
CA ARG A 728 28.81 10.23 -33.89
C ARG A 728 28.11 11.59 -33.87
N ILE A 729 26.91 11.65 -33.28
CA ILE A 729 26.11 12.87 -33.18
C ILE A 729 26.81 13.89 -32.29
N THR A 730 27.25 13.49 -31.10
CA THR A 730 27.98 14.36 -30.18
C THR A 730 29.30 14.82 -30.77
N ALA A 731 30.06 13.93 -31.41
CA ALA A 731 31.29 14.29 -32.11
C ALA A 731 31.05 15.34 -33.21
N ALA A 732 30.01 15.18 -34.03
CA ALA A 732 29.66 16.16 -35.07
C ALA A 732 29.21 17.51 -34.49
N ARG A 733 28.41 17.49 -33.41
CA ARG A 733 27.98 18.69 -32.67
C ARG A 733 29.17 19.47 -32.13
N LEU A 734 30.08 18.79 -31.44
CA LEU A 734 31.25 19.42 -30.84
C LEU A 734 32.24 19.89 -31.91
N LEU A 735 32.39 19.16 -33.03
CA LEU A 735 33.15 19.64 -34.19
C LEU A 735 32.58 20.94 -34.72
N ALA A 736 31.25 21.11 -34.74
CA ALA A 736 30.62 22.33 -35.25
C ALA A 736 30.95 23.58 -34.41
N LEU A 737 31.49 23.42 -33.19
CA LEU A 737 31.94 24.53 -32.36
C LEU A 737 33.34 25.01 -32.75
N THR A 738 34.20 24.14 -33.30
CA THR A 738 35.58 24.47 -33.68
C THR A 738 35.78 24.59 -35.19
N ASP A 739 35.03 23.79 -35.97
CA ASP A 739 34.93 23.81 -37.42
C ASP A 739 33.43 23.73 -37.82
N PRO A 740 32.72 24.88 -37.82
CA PRO A 740 31.29 24.93 -38.08
C PRO A 740 30.88 24.29 -39.39
N THR A 741 31.66 24.47 -40.45
CA THR A 741 31.33 23.92 -41.78
C THR A 741 31.31 22.40 -41.73
N ARG A 742 32.40 21.76 -41.28
CA ARG A 742 32.49 20.29 -41.28
C ARG A 742 31.55 19.66 -40.26
N GLY A 743 31.40 20.25 -39.08
CA GLY A 743 30.50 19.72 -38.06
C GLY A 743 29.03 19.78 -38.45
N LEU A 744 28.59 20.91 -39.02
CA LEU A 744 27.22 21.07 -39.50
C LEU A 744 26.93 20.19 -40.72
N ASP A 745 27.88 20.02 -41.64
CA ASP A 745 27.75 19.09 -42.77
C ASP A 745 27.60 17.63 -42.30
N GLN A 746 28.33 17.22 -41.25
CA GLN A 746 28.16 15.88 -40.65
C GLN A 746 26.78 15.73 -40.00
N LEU A 747 26.32 16.71 -39.22
CA LEU A 747 24.98 16.67 -38.63
C LEU A 747 23.89 16.61 -39.71
N LEU A 748 24.00 17.44 -40.76
CA LEU A 748 23.06 17.42 -41.86
C LEU A 748 23.05 16.08 -42.58
N HIS A 749 24.22 15.50 -42.86
CA HIS A 749 24.32 14.18 -43.47
C HIS A 749 23.66 13.10 -42.61
N ILE A 750 23.81 13.16 -41.28
CA ILE A 750 23.10 12.25 -40.36
C ILE A 750 21.58 12.46 -40.49
N ILE A 751 21.11 13.71 -40.40
CA ILE A 751 19.68 14.07 -40.45
C ILE A 751 19.02 13.62 -41.75
N THR A 752 19.69 13.78 -42.90
CA THR A 752 19.11 13.52 -44.22
C THR A 752 19.38 12.11 -44.75
N SER A 753 20.12 11.26 -44.04
CA SER A 753 20.47 9.92 -44.51
C SER A 753 19.44 8.87 -44.10
N ASP A 754 18.86 8.23 -45.11
CA ASP A 754 17.88 7.13 -45.03
C ASP A 754 18.49 5.88 -44.37
N GLN A 755 19.82 5.78 -44.36
CA GLN A 755 20.57 4.65 -43.78
C GLN A 755 20.77 4.79 -42.26
N VAL A 756 20.41 5.94 -41.68
CA VAL A 756 20.50 6.20 -40.24
C VAL A 756 19.14 5.98 -39.61
N ALA A 757 19.09 5.26 -38.50
CA ALA A 757 17.85 5.03 -37.76
C ALA A 757 17.19 6.36 -37.34
N LEU A 758 15.87 6.45 -37.45
CA LEU A 758 15.10 7.68 -37.21
C LEU A 758 15.44 8.35 -35.87
N ARG A 759 15.57 7.58 -34.79
CA ARG A 759 15.92 8.09 -33.45
C ARG A 759 17.26 8.83 -33.42
N GLN A 760 18.24 8.33 -34.17
CA GLN A 760 19.55 8.98 -34.28
C GLN A 760 19.46 10.26 -35.13
N ARG A 761 18.62 10.26 -36.17
CA ARG A 761 18.34 11.46 -36.97
C ARG A 761 17.65 12.55 -36.15
N GLN A 762 16.68 12.19 -35.31
CA GLN A 762 16.02 13.10 -34.37
C GLN A 762 17.01 13.70 -33.36
N ALA A 763 17.87 12.87 -32.77
CA ALA A 763 18.92 13.34 -31.86
C ALA A 763 19.92 14.28 -32.56
N ALA A 764 20.22 14.06 -33.85
CA ALA A 764 21.05 14.98 -34.63
C ALA A 764 20.38 16.33 -34.90
N VAL A 765 19.05 16.38 -35.08
CA VAL A 765 18.29 17.64 -35.16
C VAL A 765 18.39 18.41 -33.84
N ALA A 766 18.21 17.73 -32.71
CA ALA A 766 18.37 18.34 -31.39
C ALA A 766 19.79 18.89 -31.19
N ALA A 767 20.81 18.13 -31.61
CA ALA A 767 22.20 18.58 -31.58
C ALA A 767 22.43 19.82 -32.46
N LEU A 768 21.87 19.87 -33.68
CA LEU A 768 21.94 21.02 -34.58
C LEU A 768 21.36 22.29 -33.94
N ALA A 769 20.25 22.17 -33.21
CA ALA A 769 19.58 23.30 -32.54
C ALA A 769 20.46 23.98 -31.47
N THR A 770 21.42 23.26 -30.89
CA THR A 770 22.32 23.79 -29.85
C THR A 770 23.52 24.57 -30.42
N VAL A 771 23.81 24.45 -31.72
CA VAL A 771 24.97 25.10 -32.36
C VAL A 771 24.63 26.54 -32.73
N LYS A 772 25.19 27.51 -32.00
CA LYS A 772 24.97 28.95 -32.21
C LYS A 772 25.83 29.53 -33.34
N ALA A 773 25.62 29.06 -34.58
CA ALA A 773 26.31 29.55 -35.78
C ALA A 773 25.31 29.99 -36.87
N PRO A 774 25.58 31.05 -37.66
CA PRO A 774 24.69 31.47 -38.75
C PRO A 774 24.41 30.37 -39.78
N ALA A 775 25.39 29.49 -40.04
CA ALA A 775 25.22 28.34 -40.92
C ALA A 775 24.21 27.32 -40.36
N ALA A 776 24.13 27.14 -39.03
CA ALA A 776 23.15 26.25 -38.40
C ALA A 776 21.71 26.73 -38.65
N ALA A 777 21.48 28.05 -38.56
CA ALA A 777 20.19 28.66 -38.90
C ALA A 777 19.82 28.47 -40.39
N GLN A 778 20.79 28.49 -41.29
CA GLN A 778 20.56 28.19 -42.71
C GLN A 778 20.20 26.71 -42.92
N HIS A 779 20.85 25.78 -42.21
CA HIS A 779 20.50 24.36 -42.28
C HIS A 779 19.11 24.07 -41.70
N LEU A 780 18.76 24.67 -40.56
CA LEU A 780 17.40 24.59 -40.01
C LEU A 780 16.38 25.16 -40.99
N ALA A 781 16.65 26.31 -41.61
CA ALA A 781 15.75 26.87 -42.64
C ALA A 781 15.55 25.90 -43.82
N ARG A 782 16.61 25.24 -44.30
CA ARG A 782 16.49 24.23 -45.36
C ARG A 782 15.64 23.03 -44.92
N LEU A 783 15.77 22.59 -43.67
CA LEU A 783 14.97 21.49 -43.14
C LEU A 783 13.49 21.88 -42.99
N VAL A 784 13.19 23.09 -42.51
CA VAL A 784 11.81 23.59 -42.45
C VAL A 784 11.22 23.81 -43.84
N ALA A 785 11.99 24.35 -44.78
CA ALA A 785 11.57 24.46 -46.18
C ALA A 785 11.29 23.08 -46.81
N ALA A 786 12.08 22.05 -46.46
CA ALA A 786 11.82 20.67 -46.87
C ALA A 786 10.53 20.09 -46.25
N ILE A 787 10.17 20.49 -45.02
CA ILE A 787 8.86 20.17 -44.43
C ILE A 787 7.75 20.86 -45.22
N ASN A 788 7.87 22.16 -45.48
CA ASN A 788 6.90 22.95 -46.25
C ASN A 788 6.69 22.38 -47.66
N ALA A 789 7.72 21.78 -48.25
CA ALA A 789 7.68 21.13 -49.57
C ALA A 789 7.24 19.65 -49.54
N GLY A 790 7.02 19.04 -48.36
CA GLY A 790 6.71 17.62 -48.22
C GLY A 790 7.86 16.68 -48.61
N GLN A 791 9.10 17.14 -48.49
CA GLN A 791 10.32 16.45 -48.93
C GLN A 791 11.15 15.88 -47.76
N LEU A 792 10.82 16.26 -46.51
CA LEU A 792 11.46 15.69 -45.31
C LEU A 792 10.70 14.44 -44.84
N ASP A 793 11.43 13.50 -44.23
CA ASP A 793 10.83 12.40 -43.48
C ASP A 793 9.85 12.94 -42.42
N PRO A 794 8.56 12.55 -42.45
CA PRO A 794 7.55 13.03 -41.49
C PRO A 794 7.92 12.76 -40.04
N GLY A 795 8.68 11.70 -39.75
CA GLY A 795 9.14 11.36 -38.40
C GLY A 795 10.12 12.37 -37.79
N LEU A 796 10.66 13.30 -38.59
CA LEU A 796 11.56 14.38 -38.16
C LEU A 796 10.87 15.73 -38.02
N ALA A 797 9.64 15.88 -38.52
CA ALA A 797 8.99 17.18 -38.66
C ALA A 797 8.87 17.90 -37.31
N LEU A 798 8.42 17.20 -36.26
CA LEU A 798 8.26 17.77 -34.93
C LEU A 798 9.59 18.27 -34.37
N ASP A 799 10.64 17.44 -34.45
CA ASP A 799 11.95 17.78 -33.90
C ASP A 799 12.58 18.99 -34.60
N VAL A 800 12.40 19.11 -35.93
CA VAL A 800 12.91 20.26 -36.71
C VAL A 800 12.14 21.53 -36.43
N LEU A 801 10.80 21.47 -36.34
CA LEU A 801 9.97 22.63 -36.04
C LEU A 801 10.24 23.15 -34.62
N GLU A 802 10.38 22.26 -33.64
CA GLU A 802 10.77 22.63 -32.28
C GLU A 802 12.18 23.22 -32.24
N ALA A 803 13.15 22.66 -32.97
CA ALA A 803 14.50 23.21 -33.08
C ALA A 803 14.49 24.63 -33.72
N ALA A 804 13.70 24.84 -34.76
CA ALA A 804 13.55 26.15 -35.40
C ALA A 804 12.89 27.17 -34.46
N ARG A 805 11.85 26.76 -33.71
CA ARG A 805 11.19 27.58 -32.67
C ARG A 805 12.15 27.95 -31.56
N GLN A 806 12.92 26.99 -31.05
CA GLN A 806 13.87 27.18 -29.95
C GLN A 806 14.99 28.17 -30.32
N THR A 807 15.48 28.11 -31.56
CA THR A 807 16.58 28.98 -32.02
C THR A 807 16.10 30.37 -32.42
N ALA A 808 14.89 30.50 -32.97
CA ALA A 808 14.29 31.75 -33.46
C ALA A 808 15.19 32.57 -34.42
N ALA A 809 16.15 31.91 -35.08
CA ALA A 809 17.16 32.57 -35.91
C ALA A 809 16.69 32.71 -37.36
N GLN A 810 17.00 33.84 -38.01
CA GLN A 810 16.80 33.99 -39.46
C GLN A 810 17.89 33.21 -40.24
N PRO A 811 17.55 32.53 -41.36
CA PRO A 811 16.25 32.51 -42.05
C PRO A 811 15.25 31.44 -41.57
N ALA A 812 15.58 30.61 -40.57
CA ALA A 812 14.70 29.52 -40.11
C ALA A 812 13.36 30.01 -39.55
N ALA A 813 13.35 31.16 -38.86
CA ALA A 813 12.14 31.79 -38.34
C ALA A 813 11.14 32.17 -39.45
N GLN A 814 11.61 32.55 -40.65
CA GLN A 814 10.75 32.88 -41.78
C GLN A 814 10.05 31.63 -42.36
N GLU A 815 10.80 30.54 -42.50
CA GLU A 815 10.24 29.26 -42.97
C GLU A 815 9.26 28.68 -41.95
N LEU A 816 9.55 28.84 -40.66
CA LEU A 816 8.65 28.45 -39.58
C LEU A 816 7.35 29.25 -39.60
N ALA A 817 7.42 30.57 -39.79
CA ALA A 817 6.22 31.41 -39.92
C ALA A 817 5.36 31.00 -41.13
N THR A 818 6.00 30.51 -42.20
CA THR A 818 5.29 29.95 -43.36
C THR A 818 4.55 28.66 -42.99
N TRP A 819 5.19 27.79 -42.19
CA TRP A 819 4.55 26.58 -41.67
C TRP A 819 3.39 26.90 -40.72
N ASP A 820 3.58 27.82 -39.76
CA ASP A 820 2.57 28.22 -38.77
C ASP A 820 1.35 28.87 -39.45
N ALA A 821 1.56 29.68 -40.50
CA ALA A 821 0.48 30.29 -41.28
C ALA A 821 -0.36 29.25 -42.05
N ALA A 822 0.25 28.14 -42.46
CA ALA A 822 -0.43 27.02 -43.11
C ALA A 822 -1.16 26.08 -42.11
N HIS A 823 -0.81 26.15 -40.81
CA HIS A 823 -1.37 25.31 -39.75
C HIS A 823 -1.89 26.17 -38.58
N PRO A 824 -2.95 26.97 -38.80
CA PRO A 824 -3.44 27.91 -37.81
C PRO A 824 -4.01 27.20 -36.59
N ALA A 825 -3.79 27.77 -35.39
CA ALA A 825 -4.30 27.22 -34.13
C ALA A 825 -5.83 27.16 -34.01
N THR A 826 -6.57 27.77 -34.96
CA THR A 826 -8.04 27.64 -35.06
C THR A 826 -8.47 26.25 -35.52
N ASP A 827 -7.58 25.49 -36.18
CA ASP A 827 -7.74 24.06 -36.42
C ASP A 827 -7.00 23.31 -35.31
N LEU A 828 -7.74 22.52 -34.53
CA LEU A 828 -7.21 21.80 -33.37
C LEU A 828 -6.14 20.77 -33.74
N LEU A 829 -6.23 20.16 -34.92
CA LEU A 829 -5.33 19.08 -35.35
C LEU A 829 -4.15 19.59 -36.18
N ALA A 830 -4.32 20.69 -36.92
CA ALA A 830 -3.29 21.18 -37.85
C ALA A 830 -1.92 21.43 -37.18
N PRO A 831 -1.81 22.10 -36.00
CA PRO A 831 -0.53 22.29 -35.32
C PRO A 831 0.11 21.00 -34.79
N LEU A 832 -0.66 19.91 -34.70
CA LEU A 832 -0.26 18.62 -34.15
C LEU A 832 0.03 17.57 -35.24
N GLN A 833 -0.11 17.94 -36.51
CA GLN A 833 0.22 17.07 -37.65
C GLN A 833 1.65 16.47 -37.56
N PRO A 834 2.68 17.17 -37.03
CA PRO A 834 4.00 16.59 -36.81
C PRO A 834 4.07 15.48 -35.76
N CYS A 835 3.04 15.32 -34.90
CA CYS A 835 2.97 14.27 -33.88
C CYS A 835 2.54 12.91 -34.45
N LEU A 836 2.15 12.83 -35.72
CA LEU A 836 1.63 11.59 -36.32
C LEU A 836 2.71 10.51 -36.50
N GLN A 837 3.99 10.87 -36.56
CA GLN A 837 5.07 9.91 -36.82
C GLN A 837 6.33 10.25 -36.03
N GLY A 838 7.17 9.24 -35.80
CA GLY A 838 8.46 9.41 -35.13
C GLY A 838 8.43 9.33 -33.61
N GLY A 839 7.35 8.81 -33.02
CA GLY A 839 7.26 8.57 -31.59
C GLY A 839 8.07 7.36 -31.12
N ASP A 840 8.39 7.37 -29.82
CA ASP A 840 8.98 6.24 -29.10
C ASP A 840 7.90 5.49 -28.31
N ALA A 841 7.66 4.23 -28.67
CA ALA A 841 6.66 3.39 -28.01
C ALA A 841 6.99 3.08 -26.54
N GLN A 842 8.26 2.99 -26.15
CA GLN A 842 8.65 2.75 -24.76
C GLN A 842 8.39 3.99 -23.91
N ARG A 843 8.72 5.19 -24.39
CA ARG A 843 8.36 6.44 -23.70
C ARG A 843 6.85 6.65 -23.69
N GLY A 844 6.16 6.29 -24.77
CA GLY A 844 4.71 6.31 -24.83
C GLY A 844 4.07 5.41 -23.79
N ARG A 845 4.61 4.20 -23.59
CA ARG A 845 4.20 3.29 -22.51
C ARG A 845 4.42 3.93 -21.14
N GLN A 846 5.57 4.55 -20.91
CA GLN A 846 5.86 5.21 -19.63
C GLN A 846 4.91 6.37 -19.36
N VAL A 847 4.61 7.20 -20.36
CA VAL A 847 3.60 8.26 -20.23
C VAL A 847 2.22 7.66 -19.92
N PHE A 848 1.85 6.59 -20.63
CA PHE A 848 0.57 5.91 -20.42
C PHE A 848 0.43 5.29 -19.02
N ALA A 849 1.51 4.69 -18.50
CA ALA A 849 1.53 3.96 -17.25
C ALA A 849 1.77 4.85 -16.01
N ASP A 850 2.70 5.78 -16.11
CA ASP A 850 3.35 6.40 -14.94
C ASP A 850 3.16 7.92 -14.89
N ASN A 851 2.61 8.56 -15.94
CA ASN A 851 2.39 10.01 -15.93
C ASN A 851 1.25 10.37 -14.97
N LEU A 852 1.61 11.00 -13.84
CA LEU A 852 0.69 11.37 -12.76
C LEU A 852 -0.40 12.36 -13.18
N ALA A 853 -0.20 13.14 -14.24
CA ALA A 853 -1.18 14.09 -14.76
C ALA A 853 -2.14 13.43 -15.78
N ALA A 854 -1.64 12.55 -16.65
CA ALA A 854 -2.44 11.91 -17.68
C ALA A 854 -3.21 10.67 -17.19
N GLN A 855 -2.62 9.90 -16.26
CA GLN A 855 -3.23 8.74 -15.59
C GLN A 855 -3.97 7.76 -16.51
N CYS A 856 -3.44 7.46 -17.71
CA CYS A 856 -4.20 6.70 -18.71
C CYS A 856 -4.62 5.29 -18.21
N MET A 857 -3.76 4.63 -17.43
CA MET A 857 -4.03 3.33 -16.78
C MET A 857 -5.19 3.37 -15.78
N ARG A 858 -5.56 4.53 -15.24
CA ARG A 858 -6.72 4.66 -14.34
C ARG A 858 -8.03 4.33 -15.06
N CYS A 859 -8.11 4.64 -16.35
CA CYS A 859 -9.32 4.43 -17.14
C CYS A 859 -9.20 3.26 -18.11
N HIS A 860 -8.02 3.02 -18.68
CA HIS A 860 -7.84 2.01 -19.73
C HIS A 860 -7.06 0.80 -19.23
N LYS A 861 -7.58 -0.39 -19.59
CA LYS A 861 -6.89 -1.67 -19.39
C LYS A 861 -5.96 -1.97 -20.56
N VAL A 862 -4.76 -2.43 -20.27
CA VAL A 862 -3.80 -2.99 -21.23
C VAL A 862 -3.15 -4.24 -20.64
N GLN A 863 -3.24 -5.36 -21.36
CA GLN A 863 -2.60 -6.63 -21.01
C GLN A 863 -2.88 -7.09 -19.57
N GLY A 864 -4.11 -6.88 -19.09
CA GLY A 864 -4.57 -7.30 -17.76
C GLY A 864 -4.36 -6.27 -16.64
N GLY A 865 -3.60 -5.19 -16.86
CA GLY A 865 -3.45 -4.09 -15.90
C GLY A 865 -4.26 -2.85 -16.28
N GLY A 866 -4.76 -2.10 -15.28
CA GLY A 866 -5.48 -0.83 -15.47
C GLY A 866 -6.99 -0.90 -15.22
N GLY A 867 -7.66 0.24 -15.32
CA GLY A 867 -9.09 0.39 -15.06
C GLY A 867 -10.00 0.01 -16.23
N MET A 868 -11.32 0.02 -15.99
CA MET A 868 -12.34 -0.34 -16.99
C MET A 868 -13.30 0.81 -17.34
N ALA A 869 -12.97 2.05 -16.93
CA ALA A 869 -13.78 3.23 -17.22
C ALA A 869 -13.74 3.63 -18.71
N GLY A 870 -12.65 3.30 -19.41
CA GLY A 870 -12.47 3.44 -20.85
C GLY A 870 -12.33 2.08 -21.54
N PRO A 871 -12.35 2.04 -22.89
CA PRO A 871 -12.18 0.82 -23.65
C PRO A 871 -10.84 0.12 -23.35
N GLU A 872 -10.83 -1.20 -23.37
CA GLU A 872 -9.61 -1.98 -23.28
C GLU A 872 -8.75 -1.78 -24.53
N LEU A 873 -7.48 -1.43 -24.33
CA LEU A 873 -6.58 -1.02 -25.41
C LEU A 873 -5.56 -2.10 -25.79
N SER A 874 -5.58 -3.27 -25.14
CA SER A 874 -4.65 -4.39 -25.36
C SER A 874 -4.42 -4.75 -26.84
N GLN A 875 -5.44 -4.57 -27.68
CA GLN A 875 -5.43 -4.90 -29.13
C GLN A 875 -5.67 -3.67 -30.03
N VAL A 876 -5.61 -2.45 -29.48
CA VAL A 876 -6.04 -1.25 -30.21
C VAL A 876 -5.21 -0.97 -31.46
N GLY A 877 -3.91 -1.31 -31.44
CA GLY A 877 -2.98 -1.07 -32.54
C GLY A 877 -3.15 -2.00 -33.75
N VAL A 878 -3.98 -3.04 -33.65
CA VAL A 878 -4.38 -3.94 -34.74
C VAL A 878 -5.86 -3.81 -35.12
N SER A 879 -6.58 -2.84 -34.54
CA SER A 879 -7.98 -2.56 -34.90
C SER A 879 -8.10 -1.94 -36.30
N GLU A 880 -9.28 -2.06 -36.93
CA GLU A 880 -9.53 -1.49 -38.27
C GLU A 880 -9.34 0.03 -38.33
N ARG A 881 -9.46 0.73 -37.20
CA ARG A 881 -9.28 2.19 -37.10
C ARG A 881 -7.85 2.60 -36.73
N ALA A 882 -6.98 1.65 -36.43
CA ALA A 882 -5.62 1.91 -35.95
C ALA A 882 -4.83 2.73 -36.98
N SER A 883 -4.73 4.03 -36.74
CA SER A 883 -3.95 4.96 -37.54
C SER A 883 -3.44 6.09 -36.65
N PRO A 884 -2.31 6.72 -37.00
CA PRO A 884 -1.82 7.85 -36.23
C PRO A 884 -2.83 9.00 -36.11
N SER A 885 -3.55 9.29 -37.21
CA SER A 885 -4.56 10.36 -37.23
C SER A 885 -5.73 10.06 -36.30
N TYR A 886 -6.20 8.81 -36.28
CA TYR A 886 -7.26 8.38 -35.37
C TYR A 886 -6.83 8.53 -33.90
N PHE A 887 -5.62 8.10 -33.54
CA PHE A 887 -5.16 8.22 -32.16
C PHE A 887 -4.88 9.66 -31.76
N LEU A 888 -4.35 10.49 -32.66
CA LEU A 888 -4.17 11.91 -32.40
C LEU A 888 -5.52 12.59 -32.10
N GLU A 889 -6.52 12.39 -32.97
CA GLU A 889 -7.86 12.95 -32.78
C GLU A 889 -8.52 12.41 -31.51
N SER A 890 -8.36 11.12 -31.20
CA SER A 890 -8.88 10.53 -29.97
C SER A 890 -8.24 11.13 -28.71
N LEU A 891 -6.96 11.51 -28.76
CA LEU A 891 -6.27 12.12 -27.63
C LEU A 891 -6.70 13.58 -27.42
N VAL A 892 -6.79 14.37 -28.48
CA VAL A 892 -6.98 15.83 -28.35
C VAL A 892 -8.42 16.28 -28.54
N ASN A 893 -9.25 15.47 -29.18
CA ASN A 893 -10.69 15.65 -29.31
C ASN A 893 -11.42 14.31 -29.02
N PRO A 894 -11.38 13.82 -27.78
CA PRO A 894 -11.94 12.51 -27.42
C PRO A 894 -13.46 12.38 -27.62
N SER A 895 -14.16 13.50 -27.86
CA SER A 895 -15.60 13.48 -28.19
C SER A 895 -15.89 13.46 -29.70
N ALA A 896 -14.88 13.53 -30.57
CA ALA A 896 -15.04 13.40 -32.02
C ALA A 896 -15.55 12.00 -32.41
N PHE A 897 -15.05 10.99 -31.72
CA PHE A 897 -15.47 9.61 -31.88
C PHE A 897 -15.41 8.91 -30.53
N ILE A 898 -16.52 8.32 -30.09
CA ILE A 898 -16.60 7.58 -28.83
C ILE A 898 -17.04 6.15 -29.13
N VAL A 899 -16.29 5.18 -28.60
CA VAL A 899 -16.64 3.76 -28.71
C VAL A 899 -17.99 3.53 -28.01
N PRO A 900 -18.96 2.83 -28.64
CA PRO A 900 -20.22 2.49 -27.99
C PRO A 900 -19.99 1.84 -26.61
N GLY A 901 -20.72 2.31 -25.60
CA GLY A 901 -20.53 1.90 -24.21
C GLY A 901 -19.59 2.78 -23.37
N TYR A 902 -18.99 3.83 -23.94
CA TYR A 902 -18.03 4.71 -23.24
C TYR A 902 -18.30 6.21 -23.37
N GLY A 903 -19.46 6.61 -23.92
CA GLY A 903 -19.87 8.01 -24.06
C GLY A 903 -21.21 8.28 -23.40
N THR A 904 -21.37 9.45 -22.79
CA THR A 904 -22.63 9.85 -22.15
C THR A 904 -23.42 10.79 -23.07
N ALA A 905 -24.74 10.62 -23.11
CA ALA A 905 -25.64 11.50 -23.83
C ALA A 905 -26.90 11.76 -23.01
N ALA A 906 -27.47 12.94 -23.17
CA ALA A 906 -28.76 13.32 -22.61
C ALA A 906 -29.78 13.50 -23.74
N VAL A 907 -30.99 13.02 -23.51
CA VAL A 907 -32.10 13.03 -24.46
C VAL A 907 -33.31 13.61 -23.78
N THR A 908 -33.90 14.63 -24.39
CA THR A 908 -35.19 15.20 -23.99
C THR A 908 -36.27 14.65 -24.90
N LEU A 909 -37.29 14.03 -24.33
CA LEU A 909 -38.42 13.46 -25.05
C LEU A 909 -39.49 14.53 -25.33
N LYS A 910 -40.38 14.25 -26.29
CA LYS A 910 -41.49 15.14 -26.67
C LYS A 910 -42.53 15.36 -25.56
N ASP A 911 -42.56 14.49 -24.56
CA ASP A 911 -43.39 14.67 -23.36
C ASP A 911 -42.74 15.61 -22.31
N GLY A 912 -41.53 16.11 -22.57
CA GLY A 912 -40.79 17.03 -21.70
C GLY A 912 -39.87 16.34 -20.69
N SER A 913 -39.82 15.00 -20.64
CA SER A 913 -38.89 14.26 -19.77
C SER A 913 -37.47 14.24 -20.34
N SER A 914 -36.46 14.16 -19.47
CA SER A 914 -35.04 14.09 -19.85
C SER A 914 -34.38 12.84 -19.28
N ILE A 915 -33.61 12.14 -20.11
CA ILE A 915 -32.94 10.88 -19.80
C ILE A 915 -31.46 11.05 -20.15
N SER A 916 -30.58 10.81 -19.19
CA SER A 916 -29.12 10.87 -19.38
C SER A 916 -28.48 9.54 -19.03
N GLY A 917 -27.54 9.08 -19.84
CA GLY A 917 -26.90 7.78 -19.66
C GLY A 917 -25.78 7.49 -20.65
N VAL A 918 -25.14 6.35 -20.49
CA VAL A 918 -24.11 5.84 -21.40
C VAL A 918 -24.76 5.30 -22.67
N LEU A 919 -24.35 5.79 -23.83
CA LEU A 919 -24.86 5.33 -25.12
C LEU A 919 -24.34 3.92 -25.43
N LYS A 920 -25.23 2.92 -25.39
CA LYS A 920 -24.91 1.51 -25.68
C LYS A 920 -25.05 1.16 -27.16
N ALA A 921 -26.12 1.63 -27.78
CA ALA A 921 -26.46 1.30 -29.16
C ALA A 921 -27.31 2.42 -29.78
N GLU A 922 -27.17 2.60 -31.08
CA GLU A 922 -27.98 3.54 -31.86
C GLU A 922 -28.32 2.89 -33.21
N THR A 923 -29.61 2.90 -33.55
CA THR A 923 -30.12 2.50 -34.86
C THR A 923 -30.95 3.64 -35.45
N GLN A 924 -31.47 3.48 -36.66
CA GLN A 924 -32.37 4.49 -37.24
C GLN A 924 -33.68 4.66 -36.45
N ASP A 925 -34.13 3.61 -35.76
CA ASP A 925 -35.46 3.55 -35.12
C ASP A 925 -35.44 3.75 -33.60
N HIS A 926 -34.30 3.52 -32.96
CA HIS A 926 -34.15 3.69 -31.51
C HIS A 926 -32.71 3.93 -31.05
N LEU A 927 -32.59 4.52 -29.87
CA LEU A 927 -31.36 4.80 -29.15
C LEU A 927 -31.41 4.12 -27.78
N THR A 928 -30.35 3.39 -27.40
CA THR A 928 -30.25 2.71 -26.11
C THR A 928 -29.29 3.46 -25.19
N LEU A 929 -29.80 4.06 -24.12
CA LEU A 929 -29.00 4.66 -23.05
C LEU A 929 -29.03 3.79 -21.81
N GLN A 930 -27.86 3.43 -21.30
CA GLN A 930 -27.71 2.85 -19.98
C GLN A 930 -27.70 3.99 -18.95
N ASP A 931 -28.74 4.09 -18.13
CA ASP A 931 -28.82 5.12 -17.10
C ASP A 931 -27.80 4.89 -15.97
N ALA A 932 -27.74 5.82 -15.01
CA ALA A 932 -26.83 5.71 -13.86
C ALA A 932 -27.07 4.48 -12.97
N ALA A 933 -28.24 3.83 -13.10
CA ALA A 933 -28.58 2.58 -12.42
C ALA A 933 -28.15 1.33 -13.22
N GLY A 934 -27.49 1.51 -14.37
CA GLY A 934 -27.07 0.40 -15.22
C GLY A 934 -28.19 -0.19 -16.08
N SER A 935 -29.39 0.40 -16.07
CA SER A 935 -30.54 -0.07 -16.84
C SER A 935 -30.54 0.49 -18.26
N ASP A 936 -30.69 -0.39 -19.25
CA ASP A 936 -30.78 -0.01 -20.66
C ASP A 936 -32.19 0.52 -20.98
N ARG A 937 -32.28 1.80 -21.34
CA ARG A 937 -33.49 2.44 -21.85
C ARG A 937 -33.45 2.55 -23.36
N VAL A 938 -34.32 1.79 -24.01
CA VAL A 938 -34.55 1.87 -25.46
C VAL A 938 -35.54 2.99 -25.73
N ILE A 939 -35.06 4.07 -26.35
CA ILE A 939 -35.81 5.28 -26.66
C ILE A 939 -36.08 5.29 -28.17
N PRO A 940 -37.33 5.22 -28.63
CA PRO A 940 -37.64 5.40 -30.05
C PRO A 940 -37.18 6.77 -30.54
N THR A 941 -36.48 6.85 -31.67
CA THR A 941 -36.01 8.14 -32.22
C THR A 941 -37.16 9.10 -32.52
N ALA A 942 -38.36 8.56 -32.79
CA ALA A 942 -39.58 9.33 -33.00
C ALA A 942 -40.04 10.11 -31.76
N ASP A 943 -39.65 9.68 -30.55
CA ASP A 943 -40.07 10.28 -29.28
C ASP A 943 -39.07 11.34 -28.77
N ILE A 944 -37.90 11.45 -29.42
CA ILE A 944 -36.86 12.41 -29.07
C ILE A 944 -37.23 13.80 -29.60
N ALA A 945 -37.25 14.78 -28.70
CA ALA A 945 -37.40 16.20 -29.03
C ALA A 945 -36.04 16.88 -29.24
N GLU A 946 -35.10 16.64 -28.33
CA GLU A 946 -33.76 17.22 -28.36
C GLU A 946 -32.74 16.21 -27.80
N ARG A 947 -31.51 16.22 -28.32
CA ARG A 947 -30.43 15.35 -27.86
C ARG A 947 -29.15 16.17 -27.71
N SER A 948 -28.44 15.96 -26.60
CA SER A 948 -27.09 16.48 -26.43
C SER A 948 -26.10 15.72 -27.31
N PRO A 949 -25.02 16.36 -27.76
CA PRO A 949 -23.85 15.63 -28.26
C PRO A 949 -23.41 14.57 -27.24
N THR A 950 -22.94 13.43 -27.71
CA THR A 950 -22.31 12.44 -26.83
C THR A 950 -20.96 12.99 -26.38
N ILE A 951 -20.68 12.97 -25.08
CA ILE A 951 -19.46 13.52 -24.49
C ILE A 951 -18.59 12.38 -23.93
N SER A 952 -17.28 12.48 -24.15
CA SER A 952 -16.31 11.57 -23.55
C SER A 952 -15.92 12.00 -22.14
N SER A 953 -15.75 11.04 -21.23
CA SER A 953 -15.18 11.29 -19.90
C SER A 953 -13.66 11.51 -19.92
N MET A 954 -13.01 11.17 -21.04
CA MET A 954 -11.59 11.41 -21.25
C MET A 954 -11.36 12.92 -21.47
N PRO A 955 -10.49 13.57 -20.68
CA PRO A 955 -10.17 14.98 -20.91
C PRO A 955 -9.36 15.15 -22.21
N PRO A 956 -9.42 16.33 -22.87
CA PRO A 956 -8.58 16.63 -24.02
C PRO A 956 -7.09 16.58 -23.63
N MET A 957 -6.40 15.51 -24.01
CA MET A 957 -5.02 15.27 -23.58
C MET A 957 -4.04 16.29 -24.16
N GLY A 958 -4.42 17.02 -25.21
CA GLY A 958 -3.63 18.15 -25.72
C GLY A 958 -3.43 19.31 -24.75
N LEU A 959 -4.21 19.37 -23.66
CA LEU A 959 -4.05 20.35 -22.57
C LEU A 959 -3.17 19.84 -21.42
N ILE A 960 -2.85 18.55 -21.41
CA ILE A 960 -2.15 17.85 -20.32
C ILE A 960 -0.77 17.40 -20.80
N LEU A 961 -0.71 16.78 -21.98
CA LEU A 961 0.48 16.23 -22.59
C LEU A 961 1.13 17.22 -23.56
N THR A 962 2.45 17.21 -23.59
CA THR A 962 3.25 17.88 -24.61
C THR A 962 3.11 17.20 -25.97
N GLN A 963 3.46 17.90 -27.07
CA GLN A 963 3.45 17.33 -28.42
C GLN A 963 4.33 16.07 -28.54
N ARG A 964 5.48 16.05 -27.85
CA ARG A 964 6.36 14.88 -27.79
C ARG A 964 5.71 13.69 -27.09
N GLU A 965 5.06 13.92 -25.96
CA GLU A 965 4.34 12.86 -25.22
C GLU A 965 3.16 12.33 -26.04
N ILE A 966 2.39 13.19 -26.69
CA ILE A 966 1.30 12.78 -27.59
C ILE A 966 1.84 11.87 -28.71
N ARG A 967 2.91 12.29 -29.38
CA ARG A 967 3.57 11.51 -30.44
C ARG A 967 4.05 10.14 -29.93
N ASP A 968 4.66 10.11 -28.75
CA ASP A 968 5.18 8.87 -28.14
C ASP A 968 4.03 7.93 -27.71
N VAL A 969 2.94 8.45 -27.13
CA VAL A 969 1.73 7.68 -26.80
C VAL A 969 1.09 7.11 -28.07
N ILE A 970 0.99 7.87 -29.16
CA ILE A 970 0.49 7.36 -30.45
C ILE A 970 1.33 6.17 -30.93
N ALA A 971 2.66 6.26 -30.83
CA ALA A 971 3.55 5.16 -31.21
C ALA A 971 3.34 3.92 -30.35
N TYR A 972 3.12 4.08 -29.04
CA TYR A 972 2.78 2.99 -28.14
C TYR A 972 1.43 2.34 -28.49
N LEU A 973 0.38 3.13 -28.68
CA LEU A 973 -0.94 2.60 -29.05
C LEU A 973 -0.90 1.83 -30.37
N LEU A 974 -0.09 2.28 -31.33
CA LEU A 974 0.13 1.59 -32.61
C LEU A 974 0.90 0.27 -32.48
N SER A 975 1.69 0.07 -31.42
CA SER A 975 2.44 -1.18 -31.20
C SER A 975 1.60 -2.26 -30.51
N LEU A 976 0.53 -1.88 -29.82
CA LEU A 976 -0.36 -2.83 -29.12
C LEU A 976 -1.02 -3.83 -30.09
N GLY A 977 -1.04 -5.11 -29.71
CA GLY A 977 -1.60 -6.22 -30.49
C GLY A 977 -0.71 -6.78 -31.60
N LYS A 978 0.44 -6.15 -31.92
CA LYS A 978 1.35 -6.60 -33.00
C LYS A 978 2.42 -7.58 -32.53
N ASP A 979 2.80 -7.53 -31.26
CA ASP A 979 3.83 -8.38 -30.68
C ASP A 979 3.21 -9.39 -29.72
N GLY A 980 3.11 -10.65 -30.16
CA GLY A 980 2.83 -11.81 -29.29
C GLY A 980 4.01 -12.19 -28.38
N LYS A 981 4.98 -11.29 -28.17
CA LYS A 981 6.12 -11.47 -27.28
C LYS A 981 6.11 -10.38 -26.22
N ALA A 982 6.18 -10.84 -24.97
CA ALA A 982 6.20 -10.04 -23.77
C ALA A 982 7.30 -8.96 -23.84
N PHE A 983 6.92 -7.70 -23.63
CA PHE A 983 7.84 -6.66 -23.13
C PHE A 983 8.01 -6.84 -21.60
N ILE A 984 8.43 -8.04 -21.21
CA ILE A 984 8.89 -8.36 -19.86
C ILE A 984 10.34 -8.83 -20.04
N GLU A 985 11.26 -7.88 -20.07
CA GLU A 985 12.69 -8.08 -19.75
C GLU A 985 13.21 -6.81 -19.09
#